data_AF-A0A7F8R4B7-F1
#
_entry.id   AF-A0A7F8R4B7-F1
#
_cell.length_a   1.000
_cell.length_b   1.000
_cell.length_c   1.000
_cell.angle_alpha   90.00
_cell.angle_beta   90.00
_cell.angle_gamma   90.00
#
_symmetry.space_group_name_H-M   'P 1'
#
loop_
_entity.id
_entity.type
_entity.pdbx_description
1 polymer ?
#
loop_
_entity_poly.entity_id
_entity_poly.type
_entity_poly.pdbx_seq_one_letter_code
_entity_poly.pdbx_strand_id
1 'polypeptide(L)'
;MVIIVDVSGSVSGLTLKLMKTSVCEMLDTLSDDDYVNVASFNEKAQPVSCFTHLVQANVRNKKVFKEAVQGMVAKGTTGYKAGFEYAFDQLQNSNITRANCNKMIMMFTDGGEDRVQDVFEKYNWPNRTVRVFTFSVGQHNYDVTPLQWMACANKGYYFEIPSIGAIRINTQEYLDVLGRPMVLAGKEAKQVQWTNVYEDALGLGLVVTGTLPVFNLTQDGPGEKKNQLILGVMGIDVALNDIKRLTPNYTLGANGYVFAIDLNGYVLLHPNLKSQTTNFREPVTLDFLDAELEDENKEEIRRSMIDGNKGHKQIRTLVKSLDERYVDEVVRNYTWVPIRSTNYSLGLVLPPYSTFYLQANLSDQILQVKYFEFLLPSSFESEGHVFIAPREYCKDLNASDNNTEFLKNFIELMEKVTPDSKQCNNFLLHNLILDTGITQQLVERAWRDQDLNTYSLLAVFAATDGGITRVFPNKAAEDWTENPEPFNASFYRRSLDNHGYVFKPPHQDALLRPLELENDTVGILVSTAVELSLGGHTLRPAVVGVKLDLEAWAEKFKVLASNRTHQDQPQKQCGPNSHCEMDCEVNNEDLLCVLIDDGGFLVLSNQNHQWDQVGRFFSEVDANLMLALYNNSFYTRKESYDYQAACAPQPPGNLGAAPRGVFVPTIADFLNLAWWTSAAAWSLFQQLLYGLIYHSWFQADPAEAEGSPEARESSCVMKQTQYYFGPVNASYNAIIDCGNCSRLFHAQRLTNTNLLFVVAEKPLCSQCEAGRLLQKETHSDGPEQCELVQRPRYRRGPHICFDYNATEDTSDCGRGASFPPSLGVLVSLQLLLLLGLPPRPQAQVHAHASRRV
;
A
#
# COMPACT_ATOMS: atom_id res chain seq x y z
N MET A 1 -10.66 -22.94 5.08
CA MET A 1 -9.55 -23.88 5.28
C MET A 1 -9.12 -23.88 6.75
N VAL A 2 -8.78 -25.01 7.33
CA VAL A 2 -8.07 -25.08 8.62
C VAL A 2 -6.76 -25.81 8.41
N ILE A 3 -5.64 -25.20 8.80
CA ILE A 3 -4.32 -25.83 8.75
C ILE A 3 -3.99 -26.34 10.15
N ILE A 4 -3.72 -27.63 10.27
CA ILE A 4 -3.23 -28.25 11.50
C ILE A 4 -1.79 -28.71 11.31
N VAL A 5 -0.91 -28.29 12.22
CA VAL A 5 0.53 -28.57 12.15
C VAL A 5 0.94 -29.42 13.34
N ASP A 6 1.57 -30.56 13.06
CA ASP A 6 2.17 -31.41 14.07
C ASP A 6 3.40 -30.72 14.67
N VAL A 7 3.38 -30.52 16.00
CA VAL A 7 4.51 -29.96 16.77
C VAL A 7 4.99 -30.94 17.83
N SER A 8 4.82 -32.24 17.62
CA SER A 8 5.38 -33.30 18.46
C SER A 8 6.91 -33.33 18.43
N GLY A 9 7.53 -34.10 19.34
CA GLY A 9 8.99 -34.20 19.42
C GLY A 9 9.65 -34.77 18.16
N SER A 10 8.95 -35.60 17.37
CA SER A 10 9.48 -36.29 16.18
C SER A 10 9.84 -35.31 15.05
N VAL A 11 9.05 -34.25 14.89
CA VAL A 11 9.24 -33.27 13.82
C VAL A 11 10.38 -32.27 14.09
N SER A 12 11.03 -32.34 15.25
CA SER A 12 12.08 -31.38 15.62
C SER A 12 13.27 -31.38 14.62
N GLY A 13 13.83 -30.20 14.35
CA GLY A 13 14.94 -30.03 13.41
C GLY A 13 14.52 -29.65 11.99
N LEU A 14 15.00 -30.38 10.98
CA LEU A 14 14.79 -30.05 9.56
C LEU A 14 13.32 -30.14 9.16
N THR A 15 12.60 -31.14 9.67
CA THR A 15 11.20 -31.40 9.33
C THR A 15 10.28 -30.26 9.75
N LEU A 16 10.38 -29.78 11.00
CA LEU A 16 9.64 -28.60 11.46
C LEU A 16 9.99 -27.35 10.64
N LYS A 17 11.26 -27.18 10.25
CA LYS A 17 11.65 -26.06 9.38
C LYS A 17 10.96 -26.14 8.02
N LEU A 18 10.93 -27.32 7.41
CA LEU A 18 10.20 -27.55 6.16
C LEU A 18 8.71 -27.30 6.33
N MET A 19 8.09 -27.81 7.40
CA MET A 19 6.66 -27.58 7.70
C MET A 19 6.33 -26.10 7.83
N LYS A 20 7.14 -25.33 8.57
CA LYS A 20 6.97 -23.88 8.70
C LYS A 20 6.99 -23.18 7.34
N THR A 21 7.98 -23.51 6.50
CA THR A 21 8.07 -22.96 5.13
C THR A 21 6.88 -23.40 4.27
N SER A 22 6.46 -24.67 4.34
CA SER A 22 5.30 -25.18 3.59
C SER A 22 4.00 -24.49 3.99
N VAL A 23 3.79 -24.22 5.28
CA VAL A 23 2.61 -23.48 5.74
C VAL A 23 2.65 -22.04 5.26
N CYS A 24 3.80 -21.37 5.28
CA CYS A 24 3.94 -20.02 4.72
C CYS A 24 3.61 -20.00 3.21
N GLU A 25 4.17 -20.91 2.42
CA GLU A 25 3.90 -21.02 0.99
C GLU A 25 2.44 -21.40 0.70
N MET A 26 1.82 -22.21 1.56
CA MET A 26 0.40 -22.52 1.46
C MET A 26 -0.47 -21.29 1.73
N LEU A 27 -0.14 -20.48 2.74
CA LEU A 27 -0.84 -19.21 3.01
C LEU A 27 -0.74 -18.26 1.81
N ASP A 28 0.36 -18.28 1.06
CA ASP A 28 0.54 -17.47 -0.14
C ASP A 28 -0.39 -17.87 -1.30
N THR A 29 -0.89 -19.10 -1.32
CA THR A 29 -1.90 -19.53 -2.29
C THR A 29 -3.30 -18.99 -2.01
N LEU A 30 -3.55 -18.49 -0.80
CA LEU A 30 -4.88 -18.03 -0.37
C LEU A 30 -5.16 -16.60 -0.81
N SER A 31 -6.38 -16.39 -1.27
CA SER A 31 -6.92 -15.11 -1.71
C SER A 31 -7.76 -14.42 -0.62
N ASP A 32 -8.13 -13.17 -0.84
CA ASP A 32 -8.96 -12.41 0.10
C ASP A 32 -10.38 -12.97 0.30
N ASP A 33 -10.91 -13.75 -0.64
CA ASP A 33 -12.21 -14.41 -0.51
C ASP A 33 -12.13 -15.67 0.36
N ASP A 34 -10.91 -16.17 0.61
CA ASP A 34 -10.65 -17.36 1.42
C ASP A 34 -10.60 -17.04 2.90
N TYR A 35 -10.99 -18.03 3.71
CA TYR A 35 -10.92 -17.95 5.16
C TYR A 35 -10.06 -19.07 5.71
N VAL A 36 -9.14 -18.72 6.61
CA VAL A 36 -8.14 -19.62 7.16
C VAL A 36 -8.00 -19.46 8.67
N ASN A 37 -7.67 -20.56 9.33
CA ASN A 37 -7.09 -20.54 10.68
C ASN A 37 -5.97 -21.58 10.73
N VAL A 38 -4.95 -21.32 11.54
CA VAL A 38 -3.79 -22.19 11.73
C VAL A 38 -3.71 -22.62 13.18
N ALA A 39 -3.71 -23.92 13.40
CA ALA A 39 -3.57 -24.54 14.71
C ALA A 39 -2.36 -25.47 14.73
N SER A 40 -1.75 -25.57 15.91
CA SER A 40 -0.70 -26.55 16.17
C SER A 40 -1.23 -27.58 17.16
N PHE A 41 -0.79 -28.83 17.02
CA PHE A 41 -1.18 -29.87 17.95
C PHE A 41 0.03 -30.73 18.36
N ASN A 42 0.01 -31.11 19.63
CA ASN A 42 0.84 -32.17 20.20
C ASN A 42 -0.12 -33.11 20.98
N GLU A 43 -0.11 -33.07 22.32
CA GLU A 43 -1.11 -33.73 23.16
C GLU A 43 -2.46 -33.01 23.14
N LYS A 44 -2.44 -31.69 22.92
CA LYS A 44 -3.63 -30.85 22.79
C LYS A 44 -3.49 -29.96 21.55
N ALA A 45 -4.63 -29.55 21.00
CA ALA A 45 -4.68 -28.60 19.90
C ALA A 45 -4.86 -27.17 20.43
N GLN A 46 -4.09 -26.24 19.88
CA GLN A 46 -4.17 -24.82 20.21
C GLN A 46 -3.99 -23.95 18.95
N PRO A 47 -4.66 -22.78 18.87
CA PRO A 47 -4.41 -21.83 17.80
C PRO A 47 -2.95 -21.33 17.87
N VAL A 48 -2.31 -21.15 16.72
CA VAL A 48 -0.92 -20.67 16.64
C VAL A 48 -0.82 -19.17 16.88
N SER A 49 -1.88 -18.43 16.53
CA SER A 49 -1.96 -16.98 16.62
C SER A 49 -3.02 -16.54 17.63
N CYS A 50 -3.24 -15.22 17.73
CA CYS A 50 -4.34 -14.64 18.51
C CYS A 50 -5.75 -14.98 17.98
N PHE A 51 -5.86 -15.51 16.76
CA PHE A 51 -7.14 -15.79 16.13
C PHE A 51 -7.76 -17.09 16.66
N THR A 52 -8.96 -16.98 17.24
CA THR A 52 -9.72 -18.10 17.80
C THR A 52 -10.66 -18.78 16.81
N HIS A 53 -10.84 -18.18 15.63
CA HIS A 53 -11.80 -18.58 14.61
C HIS A 53 -11.21 -18.41 13.20
N LEU A 54 -11.97 -18.80 12.17
CA LEU A 54 -11.60 -18.61 10.77
C LEU A 54 -11.64 -17.13 10.39
N VAL A 55 -10.51 -16.60 9.94
CA VAL A 55 -10.36 -15.19 9.56
C VAL A 55 -10.10 -15.07 8.07
N GLN A 56 -10.32 -13.88 7.50
CA GLN A 56 -9.98 -13.62 6.10
C GLN A 56 -8.49 -13.84 5.84
N ALA A 57 -8.14 -14.48 4.74
CA ALA A 57 -6.76 -14.60 4.29
C ALA A 57 -6.27 -13.32 3.56
N ASN A 58 -6.55 -12.15 4.13
CA ASN A 58 -6.01 -10.88 3.62
C ASN A 58 -4.50 -10.77 3.90
N VAL A 59 -3.83 -9.84 3.22
CA VAL A 59 -2.37 -9.65 3.36
C VAL A 59 -1.94 -9.45 4.82
N ARG A 60 -2.73 -8.69 5.60
CA ARG A 60 -2.45 -8.38 7.01
C ARG A 60 -2.54 -9.61 7.93
N ASN A 61 -3.63 -10.38 7.85
CA ASN A 61 -3.83 -11.58 8.67
C ASN A 61 -2.86 -12.68 8.26
N LYS A 62 -2.54 -12.82 6.96
CA LYS A 62 -1.52 -13.76 6.48
C LYS A 62 -0.16 -13.45 7.09
N LYS A 63 0.23 -12.17 7.19
CA LYS A 63 1.47 -11.76 7.86
C LYS A 63 1.51 -12.21 9.33
N VAL A 64 0.43 -11.97 10.09
CA VAL A 64 0.32 -12.43 11.50
C VAL A 64 0.44 -13.94 11.61
N PHE A 65 -0.20 -14.71 10.72
CA PHE A 65 -0.04 -16.16 10.70
C PHE A 65 1.40 -16.58 10.38
N LYS A 66 2.05 -15.98 9.38
CA LYS A 66 3.43 -16.30 9.00
C LYS A 66 4.40 -16.05 10.17
N GLU A 67 4.28 -14.93 10.86
CA GLU A 67 5.11 -14.61 12.04
C GLU A 67 4.90 -15.62 13.17
N ALA A 68 3.64 -15.95 13.48
CA ALA A 68 3.30 -16.91 14.52
C ALA A 68 3.78 -18.34 14.18
N VAL A 69 3.69 -18.74 12.91
CA VAL A 69 4.20 -20.03 12.40
C VAL A 69 5.71 -20.13 12.55
N GLN A 70 6.46 -19.05 12.28
CA GLN A 70 7.90 -19.04 12.49
C GLN A 70 8.30 -19.23 13.96
N GLY A 71 7.46 -18.77 14.89
CA GLY A 71 7.63 -18.93 16.34
C GLY A 71 7.36 -20.32 16.92
N MET A 72 6.81 -21.28 16.14
CA MET A 72 6.44 -22.60 16.67
C MET A 72 7.64 -23.44 17.14
N VAL A 73 7.47 -24.20 18.23
CA VAL A 73 8.52 -25.07 18.79
C VAL A 73 7.95 -26.49 18.98
N ALA A 74 8.71 -27.49 18.53
CA ALA A 74 8.35 -28.90 18.66
C ALA A 74 8.57 -29.40 20.10
N LYS A 75 7.52 -29.94 20.73
CA LYS A 75 7.56 -30.58 22.06
C LYS A 75 6.35 -31.48 22.30
N GLY A 76 6.57 -32.61 22.97
CA GLY A 76 5.51 -33.49 23.47
C GLY A 76 5.24 -34.68 22.57
N THR A 77 4.15 -35.39 22.85
CA THR A 77 3.69 -36.55 22.07
C THR A 77 2.63 -36.17 21.05
N THR A 78 2.39 -37.03 20.06
CA THR A 78 1.48 -36.76 18.92
C THR A 78 0.05 -37.20 19.24
N GLY A 79 -0.91 -36.30 19.13
CA GLY A 79 -2.33 -36.54 19.39
C GLY A 79 -3.23 -36.10 18.23
N TYR A 80 -3.35 -36.94 17.20
CA TYR A 80 -4.16 -36.63 16.00
C TYR A 80 -5.63 -36.38 16.30
N LYS A 81 -6.20 -37.14 17.26
CA LYS A 81 -7.59 -36.97 17.69
C LYS A 81 -7.89 -35.55 18.13
N ALA A 82 -7.05 -34.97 18.99
CA ALA A 82 -7.22 -33.61 19.49
C ALA A 82 -7.11 -32.57 18.36
N GLY A 83 -6.19 -32.78 17.42
CA GLY A 83 -6.01 -31.92 16.24
C GLY A 83 -7.25 -31.89 15.34
N PHE A 84 -7.81 -33.06 15.01
CA PHE A 84 -8.99 -33.16 14.16
C PHE A 84 -10.28 -32.71 14.86
N GLU A 85 -10.47 -33.03 16.14
CA GLU A 85 -11.62 -32.53 16.93
C GLU A 85 -11.66 -31.00 16.93
N TYR A 86 -10.51 -30.36 17.21
CA TYR A 86 -10.39 -28.91 17.14
C TYR A 86 -10.70 -28.36 15.74
N ALA A 87 -10.16 -28.98 14.68
CA ALA A 87 -10.38 -28.53 13.32
C ALA A 87 -11.85 -28.63 12.88
N PHE A 88 -12.57 -29.69 13.28
CA PHE A 88 -14.00 -29.82 13.01
C PHE A 88 -14.84 -28.82 13.79
N ASP A 89 -14.53 -28.58 15.06
CA ASP A 89 -15.23 -27.58 15.88
C ASP A 89 -15.09 -26.17 15.28
N GLN A 90 -13.89 -25.83 14.78
CA GLN A 90 -13.64 -24.58 14.05
C GLN A 90 -14.46 -24.47 12.75
N LEU A 91 -14.62 -25.59 12.03
CA LEU A 91 -15.40 -25.62 10.79
C LEU A 91 -16.92 -25.66 11.02
N GLN A 92 -17.40 -25.99 12.21
CA GLN A 92 -18.83 -26.02 12.54
C GLN A 92 -19.36 -24.69 13.06
N ASN A 93 -18.49 -23.79 13.56
CA ASN A 93 -18.92 -22.50 14.08
C ASN A 93 -19.61 -21.63 12.99
N SER A 94 -20.89 -21.32 13.18
CA SER A 94 -21.75 -20.61 12.23
C SER A 94 -21.93 -19.12 12.53
N ASN A 95 -21.50 -18.65 13.71
CA ASN A 95 -21.78 -17.29 14.18
C ASN A 95 -20.85 -16.21 13.58
N ILE A 96 -19.98 -16.58 12.65
CA ILE A 96 -18.86 -15.77 12.16
C ILE A 96 -18.96 -15.65 10.64
N THR A 97 -18.46 -14.54 10.08
CA THR A 97 -18.35 -14.36 8.63
C THR A 97 -17.43 -15.43 8.03
N ARG A 98 -17.87 -16.08 6.94
CA ARG A 98 -17.17 -17.20 6.30
C ARG A 98 -17.39 -17.18 4.79
N ALA A 99 -16.49 -17.80 4.04
CA ALA A 99 -16.68 -18.06 2.62
C ALA A 99 -17.88 -18.99 2.35
N ASN A 100 -18.13 -19.95 3.25
CA ASN A 100 -19.18 -20.96 3.15
C ASN A 100 -19.20 -21.73 1.81
N CYS A 101 -18.02 -21.96 1.24
CA CYS A 101 -17.79 -22.74 0.02
C CYS A 101 -17.05 -24.04 0.37
N ASN A 102 -15.89 -24.29 -0.24
CA ASN A 102 -15.05 -25.45 0.03
C ASN A 102 -14.57 -25.51 1.49
N LYS A 103 -15.01 -26.54 2.23
CA LYS A 103 -14.56 -26.83 3.60
C LYS A 103 -13.45 -27.88 3.54
N MET A 104 -12.26 -27.51 4.02
CA MET A 104 -11.11 -28.40 4.01
C MET A 104 -10.22 -28.24 5.23
N ILE A 105 -9.62 -29.36 5.63
CA ILE A 105 -8.59 -29.47 6.67
C ILE A 105 -7.30 -29.92 5.99
N MET A 106 -6.19 -29.24 6.25
CA MET A 106 -4.87 -29.63 5.77
C MET A 106 -3.97 -29.95 6.96
N MET A 107 -3.38 -31.14 6.96
CA MET A 107 -2.54 -31.64 8.04
C MET A 107 -1.09 -31.78 7.59
N PHE A 108 -0.16 -31.19 8.33
CA PHE A 108 1.29 -31.35 8.11
C PHE A 108 1.90 -32.18 9.24
N THR A 109 2.52 -33.32 8.92
CA THR A 109 3.14 -34.25 9.87
C THR A 109 4.29 -35.02 9.20
N ASP A 110 5.13 -35.69 9.98
CA ASP A 110 6.23 -36.55 9.50
C ASP A 110 5.84 -38.03 9.43
N GLY A 111 4.56 -38.36 9.63
CA GLY A 111 4.06 -39.73 9.64
C GLY A 111 3.37 -40.07 10.96
N GLY A 112 2.66 -41.19 10.99
CA GLY A 112 1.98 -41.61 12.22
C GLY A 112 1.28 -42.95 12.11
N GLU A 113 0.87 -43.47 13.25
CA GLU A 113 0.34 -44.83 13.39
C GLU A 113 -1.20 -44.87 13.46
N ASP A 114 -1.84 -43.79 13.93
CA ASP A 114 -3.29 -43.74 14.16
C ASP A 114 -4.05 -43.18 12.94
N ARG A 115 -5.21 -43.79 12.63
CA ARG A 115 -6.11 -43.42 11.53
C ARG A 115 -7.29 -42.55 11.99
N VAL A 116 -7.52 -42.42 13.30
CA VAL A 116 -8.54 -41.53 13.89
C VAL A 116 -9.94 -41.69 13.28
N GLN A 117 -10.32 -42.94 12.99
CA GLN A 117 -11.57 -43.27 12.30
C GLN A 117 -12.82 -42.82 13.07
N ASP A 118 -12.76 -42.88 14.40
CA ASP A 118 -13.83 -42.48 15.31
C ASP A 118 -14.23 -41.00 15.17
N VAL A 119 -13.26 -40.12 14.93
CA VAL A 119 -13.53 -38.68 14.71
C VAL A 119 -14.21 -38.46 13.36
N PHE A 120 -13.75 -39.13 12.29
CA PHE A 120 -14.37 -38.97 10.96
C PHE A 120 -15.79 -39.53 10.92
N GLU A 121 -16.05 -40.65 11.60
CA GLU A 121 -17.38 -41.23 11.76
C GLU A 121 -18.34 -40.28 12.49
N LYS A 122 -17.85 -39.58 13.53
CA LYS A 122 -18.64 -38.64 14.31
C LYS A 122 -18.94 -37.33 13.58
N TYR A 123 -17.95 -36.76 12.89
CA TYR A 123 -18.03 -35.38 12.40
C TYR A 123 -18.30 -35.24 10.89
N ASN A 124 -17.82 -36.16 10.05
CA ASN A 124 -17.83 -35.98 8.58
C ASN A 124 -18.65 -37.04 7.82
N TRP A 125 -18.82 -38.25 8.34
CA TRP A 125 -19.53 -39.32 7.66
C TRP A 125 -21.04 -39.33 8.00
N PRO A 126 -21.92 -39.71 7.06
CA PRO A 126 -21.66 -40.34 5.76
C PRO A 126 -21.45 -39.36 4.58
N ASN A 127 -21.79 -38.08 4.73
CA ASN A 127 -21.87 -37.13 3.61
C ASN A 127 -20.51 -36.67 3.07
N ARG A 128 -19.45 -36.72 3.89
CA ARG A 128 -18.07 -36.32 3.54
C ARG A 128 -18.01 -34.91 2.96
N THR A 129 -18.58 -33.96 3.69
CA THR A 129 -18.65 -32.54 3.29
C THR A 129 -17.31 -31.82 3.44
N VAL A 130 -16.45 -32.29 4.35
CA VAL A 130 -15.13 -31.71 4.58
C VAL A 130 -14.06 -32.56 3.89
N ARG A 131 -13.22 -31.92 3.07
CA ARG A 131 -12.06 -32.57 2.42
C ARG A 131 -10.85 -32.57 3.36
N VAL A 132 -10.12 -33.67 3.43
CA VAL A 132 -8.93 -33.80 4.29
C VAL A 132 -7.69 -34.03 3.43
N PHE A 133 -6.74 -33.11 3.48
CA PHE A 133 -5.45 -33.22 2.81
C PHE A 133 -4.37 -33.51 3.84
N THR A 134 -3.48 -34.45 3.53
CA THR A 134 -2.38 -34.85 4.42
C THR A 134 -1.05 -34.67 3.72
N PHE A 135 -0.12 -33.96 4.37
CA PHE A 135 1.22 -33.68 3.88
C PHE A 135 2.23 -34.41 4.76
N SER A 136 2.97 -35.34 4.15
CA SER A 136 4.15 -35.97 4.76
C SER A 136 5.37 -35.10 4.49
N VAL A 137 6.02 -34.57 5.51
CA VAL A 137 7.10 -33.59 5.34
C VAL A 137 8.43 -34.11 5.87
N GLY A 138 9.49 -33.89 5.09
CA GLY A 138 10.86 -34.27 5.43
C GLY A 138 11.20 -35.69 5.00
N GLN A 139 12.46 -36.06 5.20
CA GLN A 139 12.92 -37.43 5.00
C GLN A 139 12.85 -38.16 6.35
N HIS A 140 11.91 -39.09 6.46
CA HIS A 140 11.66 -39.87 7.66
C HIS A 140 11.34 -41.32 7.33
N ASN A 141 11.47 -42.19 8.33
CA ASN A 141 11.16 -43.62 8.22
C ASN A 141 9.82 -43.99 8.87
N TYR A 142 9.01 -43.01 9.27
CA TYR A 142 7.68 -43.25 9.84
C TYR A 142 6.68 -43.73 8.78
N ASP A 143 5.66 -44.47 9.22
CA ASP A 143 4.61 -44.97 8.33
C ASP A 143 3.72 -43.82 7.84
N VAL A 144 3.51 -43.77 6.53
CA VAL A 144 2.66 -42.79 5.84
C VAL A 144 1.30 -43.38 5.43
N THR A 145 1.14 -44.70 5.58
CA THR A 145 -0.10 -45.42 5.20
C THR A 145 -1.34 -44.87 5.89
N PRO A 146 -1.30 -44.51 7.19
CA PRO A 146 -2.45 -43.88 7.85
C PRO A 146 -2.82 -42.51 7.27
N LEU A 147 -1.83 -41.70 6.87
CA LEU A 147 -2.06 -40.39 6.25
C LEU A 147 -2.78 -40.55 4.90
N GLN A 148 -2.27 -41.45 4.06
CA GLN A 148 -2.90 -41.79 2.78
C GLN A 148 -4.34 -42.25 2.97
N TRP A 149 -4.58 -43.12 3.96
CA TRP A 149 -5.93 -43.59 4.27
C TRP A 149 -6.87 -42.44 4.66
N MET A 150 -6.42 -41.52 5.53
CA MET A 150 -7.22 -40.36 5.96
C MET A 150 -7.59 -39.45 4.78
N ALA A 151 -6.66 -39.20 3.86
CA ALA A 151 -6.91 -38.41 2.66
C ALA A 151 -7.89 -39.09 1.70
N CYS A 152 -7.66 -40.36 1.37
CA CYS A 152 -8.51 -41.13 0.46
C CYS A 152 -9.94 -41.31 1.00
N ALA A 153 -10.09 -41.53 2.31
CA ALA A 153 -11.40 -41.75 2.91
C ALA A 153 -12.29 -40.50 2.89
N ASN A 154 -11.68 -39.31 2.90
CA ASN A 154 -12.36 -38.01 3.01
C ASN A 154 -12.26 -37.14 1.74
N LYS A 155 -12.15 -37.76 0.55
CA LYS A 155 -12.16 -37.05 -0.75
C LYS A 155 -11.08 -35.95 -0.90
N GLY A 156 -9.96 -36.11 -0.20
CA GLY A 156 -8.81 -35.22 -0.34
C GLY A 156 -7.67 -35.89 -1.10
N TYR A 157 -6.45 -35.51 -0.78
CA TYR A 157 -5.26 -35.95 -1.49
C TYR A 157 -4.04 -36.00 -0.56
N TYR A 158 -3.13 -36.93 -0.83
CA TYR A 158 -1.88 -37.10 -0.11
C TYR A 158 -0.72 -36.47 -0.88
N PHE A 159 0.11 -35.70 -0.17
CA PHE A 159 1.30 -35.05 -0.73
C PHE A 159 2.54 -35.38 0.10
N GLU A 160 3.70 -35.50 -0.58
CA GLU A 160 4.99 -35.77 0.06
C GLU A 160 5.98 -34.64 -0.25
N ILE A 161 6.52 -33.99 0.79
CA ILE A 161 7.44 -32.85 0.68
C ILE A 161 8.81 -33.25 1.25
N PRO A 162 9.71 -33.83 0.43
CA PRO A 162 11.01 -34.28 0.91
C PRO A 162 12.03 -33.13 1.06
N SER A 163 11.84 -32.01 0.35
CA SER A 163 12.80 -30.90 0.31
C SER A 163 12.13 -29.56 -0.01
N ILE A 164 12.89 -28.47 0.14
CA ILE A 164 12.42 -27.10 -0.13
C ILE A 164 11.95 -26.93 -1.58
N GLY A 165 12.65 -27.53 -2.55
CA GLY A 165 12.27 -27.43 -3.97
C GLY A 165 10.93 -28.08 -4.30
N ALA A 166 10.49 -29.05 -3.49
CA ALA A 166 9.19 -29.71 -3.66
C ALA A 166 8.03 -28.94 -3.04
N ILE A 167 8.30 -27.97 -2.14
CA ILE A 167 7.26 -27.24 -1.42
C ILE A 167 6.33 -26.53 -2.40
N ARG A 168 6.89 -25.71 -3.29
CA ARG A 168 6.12 -24.81 -4.17
C ARG A 168 5.12 -25.55 -5.08
N ILE A 169 5.47 -26.75 -5.56
CA ILE A 169 4.62 -27.54 -6.44
C ILE A 169 3.49 -28.18 -5.62
N ASN A 170 3.85 -28.87 -4.53
CA ASN A 170 2.91 -29.64 -3.74
C ASN A 170 1.95 -28.76 -2.95
N THR A 171 2.34 -27.53 -2.58
CA THR A 171 1.45 -26.59 -1.90
C THR A 171 0.46 -25.91 -2.86
N GLN A 172 0.57 -26.09 -4.17
CA GLN A 172 -0.37 -25.52 -5.17
C GLN A 172 -1.28 -26.58 -5.80
N GLU A 173 -0.83 -27.83 -5.87
CA GLU A 173 -1.52 -28.94 -6.55
C GLU A 173 -2.90 -29.31 -5.93
N TYR A 174 -3.17 -28.93 -4.69
CA TYR A 174 -4.50 -29.16 -4.08
C TYR A 174 -5.64 -28.47 -4.85
N LEU A 175 -5.35 -27.40 -5.60
CA LEU A 175 -6.33 -26.70 -6.44
C LEU A 175 -6.90 -27.60 -7.55
N ASP A 176 -6.13 -28.57 -8.04
CA ASP A 176 -6.61 -29.54 -9.04
C ASP A 176 -7.73 -30.42 -8.49
N VAL A 177 -7.67 -30.73 -7.19
CA VAL A 177 -8.71 -31.49 -6.49
C VAL A 177 -9.96 -30.63 -6.26
N LEU A 178 -9.77 -29.36 -5.88
CA LEU A 178 -10.88 -28.41 -5.70
C LEU A 178 -11.56 -28.03 -7.03
N GLY A 179 -10.85 -28.12 -8.16
CA GLY A 179 -11.38 -27.85 -9.48
C GLY A 179 -12.34 -28.91 -10.03
N ARG A 180 -12.34 -30.14 -9.50
CA ARG A 180 -13.12 -31.27 -10.05
C ARG A 180 -14.63 -30.99 -10.13
N PRO A 181 -15.30 -30.50 -9.07
CA PRO A 181 -16.72 -30.16 -9.13
C PRO A 181 -17.04 -29.04 -10.13
N MET A 182 -16.12 -28.08 -10.28
CA MET A 182 -16.25 -26.96 -11.22
C MET A 182 -16.21 -27.44 -12.68
N VAL A 183 -15.30 -28.36 -13.03
CA VAL A 183 -15.24 -28.96 -14.38
C VAL A 183 -16.54 -29.71 -14.71
N LEU A 184 -17.09 -30.42 -13.72
CA LEU A 184 -18.34 -31.18 -13.89
C LEU A 184 -19.58 -30.29 -14.06
N ALA A 185 -19.58 -29.08 -13.50
CA ALA A 185 -20.65 -28.09 -13.72
C ALA A 185 -20.69 -27.55 -15.17
N GLY A 186 -19.63 -27.77 -15.95
CA GLY A 186 -19.62 -27.50 -17.39
C GLY A 186 -19.82 -26.02 -17.71
N LYS A 187 -20.85 -25.68 -18.50
CA LYS A 187 -21.04 -24.30 -18.97
C LYS A 187 -21.36 -23.30 -17.86
N GLU A 188 -22.00 -23.75 -16.77
CA GLU A 188 -22.36 -22.88 -15.65
C GLU A 188 -21.13 -22.34 -14.90
N ALA A 189 -20.04 -23.11 -14.90
CA ALA A 189 -18.76 -22.72 -14.31
C ALA A 189 -17.92 -21.77 -15.18
N LYS A 190 -18.25 -21.62 -16.47
CA LYS A 190 -17.53 -20.72 -17.37
C LYS A 190 -18.01 -19.28 -17.23
N GLN A 191 -17.66 -18.67 -16.10
CA GLN A 191 -17.93 -17.26 -15.81
C GLN A 191 -16.62 -16.51 -15.74
N VAL A 192 -16.60 -15.30 -16.31
CA VAL A 192 -15.43 -14.42 -16.22
C VAL A 192 -15.37 -13.86 -14.80
N GLN A 193 -14.24 -14.09 -14.13
CA GLN A 193 -13.95 -13.51 -12.83
C GLN A 193 -12.80 -12.52 -12.95
N TRP A 194 -12.92 -11.40 -12.26
CA TRP A 194 -11.90 -10.36 -12.25
C TRP A 194 -11.06 -10.47 -11.00
N THR A 195 -9.75 -10.36 -11.13
CA THR A 195 -8.82 -10.34 -10.00
C THR A 195 -8.87 -9.00 -9.25
N ASN A 196 -8.28 -8.98 -8.05
CA ASN A 196 -7.88 -7.74 -7.40
C ASN A 196 -6.82 -7.01 -8.23
N VAL A 197 -6.60 -5.72 -7.94
CA VAL A 197 -5.54 -4.93 -8.58
C VAL A 197 -4.17 -5.49 -8.17
N TYR A 198 -3.29 -5.68 -9.13
CA TYR A 198 -1.91 -6.11 -8.88
C TYR A 198 -0.96 -5.44 -9.88
N GLU A 199 0.34 -5.49 -9.61
CA GLU A 199 1.36 -4.97 -10.51
C GLU A 199 1.75 -6.03 -11.55
N ASP A 200 1.68 -5.66 -12.82
CA ASP A 200 2.00 -6.55 -13.92
C ASP A 200 3.49 -6.96 -13.91
N ALA A 201 3.74 -8.25 -14.16
CA ALA A 201 5.08 -8.82 -14.20
C ALA A 201 5.91 -8.32 -15.39
N LEU A 202 5.28 -7.83 -16.46
CA LEU A 202 5.96 -7.24 -17.62
C LEU A 202 6.16 -5.72 -17.50
N GLY A 203 5.74 -5.11 -16.38
CA GLY A 203 5.94 -3.68 -16.13
C GLY A 203 4.91 -2.76 -16.78
N LEU A 204 3.71 -3.24 -17.15
CA LEU A 204 2.60 -2.37 -17.59
C LEU A 204 2.05 -1.47 -16.47
N GLY A 205 2.40 -1.76 -15.21
CA GLY A 205 1.90 -1.07 -14.02
C GLY A 205 0.73 -1.81 -13.39
N LEU A 206 -0.19 -1.07 -12.76
CA LEU A 206 -1.35 -1.67 -12.10
C LEU A 206 -2.37 -2.18 -13.14
N VAL A 207 -2.75 -3.45 -13.01
CA VAL A 207 -3.67 -4.16 -13.90
C VAL A 207 -4.73 -4.95 -13.13
N VAL A 208 -5.81 -5.31 -13.82
CA VAL A 208 -6.74 -6.36 -13.42
C VAL A 208 -6.92 -7.37 -14.53
N THR A 209 -7.09 -8.63 -14.18
CA THR A 209 -7.18 -9.72 -15.17
C THR A 209 -8.56 -10.35 -15.14
N GLY A 210 -9.19 -10.43 -16.31
CA GLY A 210 -10.37 -11.25 -16.52
C GLY A 210 -9.96 -12.69 -16.79
N THR A 211 -10.33 -13.61 -15.89
CA THR A 211 -9.95 -15.02 -15.95
C THR A 211 -11.11 -15.91 -16.39
N LEU A 212 -10.79 -16.97 -17.14
CA LEU A 212 -11.74 -18.02 -17.54
C LEU A 212 -11.07 -19.40 -17.53
N PRO A 213 -11.64 -20.41 -16.85
CA PRO A 213 -11.07 -21.75 -16.82
C PRO A 213 -11.33 -22.51 -18.14
N VAL A 214 -10.30 -23.24 -18.59
CA VAL A 214 -10.37 -24.11 -19.77
C VAL A 214 -10.39 -25.56 -19.30
N PHE A 215 -11.44 -26.29 -19.68
CA PHE A 215 -11.65 -27.67 -19.25
C PHE A 215 -11.10 -28.67 -20.27
N ASN A 216 -10.57 -29.77 -19.76
CA ASN A 216 -10.27 -30.91 -20.62
C ASN A 216 -11.57 -31.64 -20.98
N LEU A 217 -11.89 -31.70 -22.28
CA LEU A 217 -13.11 -32.33 -22.78
C LEU A 217 -12.84 -33.70 -23.42
N THR A 218 -11.60 -34.20 -23.37
CA THR A 218 -11.29 -35.53 -23.92
C THR A 218 -12.04 -36.62 -23.15
N GLN A 219 -12.57 -37.57 -23.91
CA GLN A 219 -13.14 -38.81 -23.40
C GLN A 219 -12.28 -39.95 -23.93
N ASP A 220 -11.66 -40.70 -23.02
CA ASP A 220 -10.71 -41.75 -23.37
C ASP A 220 -11.38 -43.04 -23.88
N GLY A 221 -12.73 -43.12 -23.79
CA GLY A 221 -13.54 -44.11 -24.49
C GLY A 221 -15.04 -44.06 -24.14
N PRO A 222 -15.91 -44.76 -24.89
CA PRO A 222 -17.32 -44.91 -24.53
C PRO A 222 -17.46 -45.76 -23.25
N GLY A 223 -17.65 -45.10 -22.11
CA GLY A 223 -17.82 -45.73 -20.79
C GLY A 223 -16.78 -45.35 -19.74
N GLU A 224 -15.72 -44.63 -20.13
CA GLU A 224 -14.72 -44.10 -19.19
C GLU A 224 -15.12 -42.71 -18.67
N LYS A 225 -14.74 -42.41 -17.42
CA LYS A 225 -15.07 -41.12 -16.78
C LYS A 225 -14.36 -40.00 -17.53
N LYS A 226 -15.06 -38.90 -17.80
CA LYS A 226 -14.46 -37.67 -18.32
C LYS A 226 -13.32 -37.20 -17.41
N ASN A 227 -12.22 -36.73 -17.99
CA ASN A 227 -11.16 -36.07 -17.24
C ASN A 227 -11.74 -34.88 -16.46
N GLN A 228 -11.53 -34.86 -15.15
CA GLN A 228 -12.11 -33.89 -14.21
C GLN A 228 -11.16 -32.73 -13.88
N LEU A 229 -10.08 -32.59 -14.64
CA LEU A 229 -9.06 -31.56 -14.45
C LEU A 229 -9.23 -30.42 -15.45
N ILE A 230 -8.76 -29.24 -15.05
CA ILE A 230 -8.63 -28.10 -15.94
C ILE A 230 -7.37 -28.28 -16.81
N LEU A 231 -7.40 -27.81 -18.06
CA LEU A 231 -6.19 -27.67 -18.87
C LEU A 231 -5.34 -26.48 -18.42
N GLY A 232 -6.01 -25.45 -17.89
CA GLY A 232 -5.41 -24.21 -17.43
C GLY A 232 -6.45 -23.09 -17.35
N VAL A 233 -5.98 -21.87 -17.12
CA VAL A 233 -6.79 -20.66 -17.04
C VAL A 233 -6.31 -19.68 -18.10
N MET A 234 -7.24 -19.08 -18.85
CA MET A 234 -6.95 -17.97 -19.76
C MET A 234 -7.21 -16.66 -19.04
N GLY A 235 -6.29 -15.70 -19.18
CA GLY A 235 -6.39 -14.36 -18.62
C GLY A 235 -6.26 -13.29 -19.70
N ILE A 236 -6.98 -12.18 -19.53
CA ILE A 236 -6.77 -10.95 -20.30
C ILE A 236 -6.61 -9.77 -19.35
N ASP A 237 -5.53 -9.01 -19.51
CA ASP A 237 -5.20 -7.89 -18.65
C ASP A 237 -5.85 -6.60 -19.15
N VAL A 238 -6.31 -5.79 -18.20
CA VAL A 238 -6.81 -4.44 -18.42
C VAL A 238 -6.01 -3.51 -17.53
N ALA A 239 -5.27 -2.59 -18.13
CA ALA A 239 -4.52 -1.59 -17.39
C ALA A 239 -5.44 -0.58 -16.72
N LEU A 240 -5.13 -0.19 -15.48
CA LEU A 240 -5.92 0.82 -14.77
C LEU A 240 -5.90 2.17 -15.49
N ASN A 241 -4.85 2.48 -16.25
CA ASN A 241 -4.76 3.69 -17.07
C ASN A 241 -5.81 3.71 -18.19
N ASP A 242 -6.17 2.56 -18.76
CA ASP A 242 -7.24 2.48 -19.77
C ASP A 242 -8.62 2.69 -19.14
N ILE A 243 -8.82 2.20 -17.91
CA ILE A 243 -10.04 2.47 -17.13
C ILE A 243 -10.13 3.97 -16.77
N LYS A 244 -9.01 4.58 -16.35
CA LYS A 244 -8.91 6.03 -16.04
C LYS A 244 -9.27 6.90 -17.25
N ARG A 245 -8.94 6.48 -18.47
CA ARG A 245 -9.29 7.21 -19.70
C ARG A 245 -10.79 7.20 -20.01
N LEU A 246 -11.53 6.23 -19.50
CA LEU A 246 -13.00 6.17 -19.64
C LEU A 246 -13.72 7.05 -18.61
N THR A 247 -13.05 7.42 -17.52
CA THR A 247 -13.61 8.30 -16.50
C THR A 247 -13.28 9.77 -16.79
N PRO A 248 -14.27 10.67 -16.75
CA PRO A 248 -14.00 12.09 -16.95
C PRO A 248 -13.28 12.66 -15.73
N ASN A 249 -12.06 13.18 -15.89
CA ASN A 249 -11.31 13.77 -14.78
C ASN A 249 -11.42 15.31 -14.78
N TYR A 250 -11.16 15.96 -15.92
CA TYR A 250 -11.03 17.42 -15.97
C TYR A 250 -12.35 18.18 -15.83
N THR A 251 -13.48 17.59 -16.24
CA THR A 251 -14.80 18.24 -16.13
C THR A 251 -15.36 18.24 -14.72
N LEU A 252 -14.83 17.42 -13.81
CA LEU A 252 -15.31 17.30 -12.44
C LEU A 252 -14.72 18.39 -11.52
N GLY A 253 -13.69 19.09 -11.99
CA GLY A 253 -12.84 20.00 -11.21
C GLY A 253 -11.81 19.27 -10.34
N ALA A 254 -10.87 20.00 -9.75
CA ALA A 254 -9.74 19.43 -8.99
C ALA A 254 -10.14 18.57 -7.79
N ASN A 255 -11.27 18.89 -7.17
CA ASN A 255 -11.76 18.23 -5.97
C ASN A 255 -12.77 17.10 -6.28
N GLY A 256 -13.27 17.01 -7.52
CA GLY A 256 -14.15 15.93 -7.94
C GLY A 256 -13.35 14.70 -8.39
N TYR A 257 -13.80 13.50 -8.04
CA TYR A 257 -13.15 12.27 -8.47
C TYR A 257 -14.12 11.11 -8.59
N VAL A 258 -13.74 10.13 -9.40
CA VAL A 258 -14.42 8.85 -9.56
C VAL A 258 -13.65 7.80 -8.78
N PHE A 259 -14.37 6.92 -8.10
CA PHE A 259 -13.80 5.75 -7.46
C PHE A 259 -14.62 4.50 -7.80
N ALA A 260 -14.01 3.34 -7.72
CA ALA A 260 -14.71 2.08 -7.95
C ALA A 260 -14.33 1.09 -6.86
N ILE A 261 -15.31 0.32 -6.37
CA ILE A 261 -15.10 -0.69 -5.33
C ILE A 261 -15.58 -2.07 -5.77
N ASP A 262 -14.99 -3.12 -5.20
CA ASP A 262 -15.43 -4.50 -5.32
C ASP A 262 -16.44 -4.90 -4.21
N LEU A 263 -16.82 -6.19 -4.16
CA LEU A 263 -17.72 -6.74 -3.13
C LEU A 263 -17.06 -6.91 -1.75
N ASN A 264 -15.73 -6.83 -1.69
CA ASN A 264 -14.95 -6.85 -0.45
C ASN A 264 -14.77 -5.44 0.14
N GLY A 265 -15.00 -4.40 -0.65
CA GLY A 265 -14.78 -2.99 -0.34
C GLY A 265 -13.41 -2.45 -0.79
N TYR A 266 -12.59 -3.25 -1.46
CA TYR A 266 -11.33 -2.82 -2.03
C TYR A 266 -11.54 -1.89 -3.21
N VAL A 267 -10.67 -0.89 -3.33
CA VAL A 267 -10.74 0.11 -4.40
C VAL A 267 -10.07 -0.42 -5.66
N LEU A 268 -10.81 -0.45 -6.75
CA LEU A 268 -10.30 -0.69 -8.11
C LEU A 268 -9.70 0.60 -8.69
N LEU A 269 -10.37 1.73 -8.44
CA LEU A 269 -9.99 3.05 -8.91
C LEU A 269 -10.11 4.03 -7.75
N HIS A 270 -9.05 4.76 -7.44
CA HIS A 270 -9.07 5.85 -6.47
C HIS A 270 -7.86 6.78 -6.67
N PRO A 271 -7.96 8.10 -6.45
CA PRO A 271 -6.81 9.01 -6.55
C PRO A 271 -5.65 8.66 -5.61
N ASN A 272 -5.96 8.13 -4.42
CA ASN A 272 -4.94 7.74 -3.42
C ASN A 272 -4.36 6.34 -3.66
N LEU A 273 -4.78 5.62 -4.71
CA LEU A 273 -4.20 4.31 -5.04
C LEU A 273 -2.88 4.51 -5.79
N LYS A 274 -1.76 4.23 -5.13
CA LYS A 274 -0.40 4.33 -5.67
C LYS A 274 0.11 2.95 -6.14
N SER A 275 1.03 2.93 -7.12
CA SER A 275 1.75 1.73 -7.53
C SER A 275 2.83 1.40 -6.49
N GLN A 276 2.96 0.12 -6.11
CA GLN A 276 3.97 -0.33 -5.15
C GLN A 276 5.13 -1.00 -5.88
N THR A 277 6.32 -0.41 -5.85
CA THR A 277 7.47 -0.80 -6.69
C THR A 277 8.19 -2.10 -6.28
N THR A 278 7.77 -2.77 -5.19
CA THR A 278 8.69 -3.62 -4.41
C THR A 278 8.29 -5.09 -4.30
N ASN A 279 7.00 -5.46 -4.49
CA ASN A 279 6.53 -6.84 -4.30
C ASN A 279 5.47 -7.29 -5.32
N PHE A 280 5.91 -7.85 -6.46
CA PHE A 280 5.05 -8.37 -7.53
C PHE A 280 4.13 -9.54 -7.14
N ARG A 281 4.33 -10.19 -5.99
CA ARG A 281 3.57 -11.40 -5.61
C ARG A 281 2.28 -11.11 -4.87
N GLU A 282 2.19 -9.98 -4.17
CA GLU A 282 1.01 -9.65 -3.36
C GLU A 282 0.12 -8.67 -4.12
N PRO A 283 -1.21 -8.87 -4.11
CA PRO A 283 -2.13 -7.93 -4.73
C PRO A 283 -2.21 -6.63 -3.93
N VAL A 284 -2.41 -5.52 -4.63
CA VAL A 284 -2.55 -4.19 -4.05
C VAL A 284 -4.00 -4.02 -3.55
N THR A 285 -4.24 -4.47 -2.32
CA THR A 285 -5.57 -4.51 -1.69
C THR A 285 -5.76 -3.36 -0.70
N LEU A 286 -6.09 -2.18 -1.23
CA LEU A 286 -6.45 -1.00 -0.43
C LEU A 286 -7.98 -0.92 -0.26
N ASP A 287 -8.48 -0.86 0.96
CA ASP A 287 -9.92 -0.67 1.24
C ASP A 287 -10.31 0.81 1.06
N PHE A 288 -11.57 1.07 0.67
CA PHE A 288 -12.11 2.43 0.57
C PHE A 288 -11.98 3.22 1.89
N LEU A 289 -12.20 2.58 3.03
CA LEU A 289 -12.06 3.21 4.35
C LEU A 289 -10.60 3.41 4.79
N ASP A 290 -9.64 2.81 4.07
CA ASP A 290 -8.21 3.04 4.29
C ASP A 290 -7.67 4.08 3.29
N ALA A 291 -8.25 4.13 2.08
CA ALA A 291 -7.91 5.11 1.06
C ALA A 291 -8.38 6.53 1.43
N GLU A 292 -9.49 6.64 2.16
CA GLU A 292 -10.01 7.90 2.70
C GLU A 292 -10.05 7.88 4.23
N LEU A 293 -10.19 9.05 4.86
CA LEU A 293 -10.43 9.11 6.30
C LEU A 293 -11.78 8.45 6.66
N GLU A 294 -11.72 7.49 7.59
CA GLU A 294 -12.86 6.71 8.06
C GLU A 294 -13.90 7.58 8.78
N ASP A 295 -15.17 7.36 8.40
CA ASP A 295 -16.39 8.03 8.88
C ASP A 295 -17.56 7.04 8.83
N GLU A 296 -18.47 7.10 9.81
CA GLU A 296 -19.67 6.24 9.90
C GLU A 296 -20.55 6.40 8.66
N ASN A 297 -20.67 7.63 8.14
CA ASN A 297 -21.43 7.88 6.92
C ASN A 297 -20.83 7.21 5.69
N LYS A 298 -19.50 7.10 5.62
CA LYS A 298 -18.79 6.43 4.52
C LYS A 298 -18.91 4.92 4.63
N GLU A 299 -18.96 4.37 5.85
CA GLU A 299 -19.24 2.95 6.07
C GLU A 299 -20.63 2.57 5.54
N GLU A 300 -21.65 3.40 5.76
CA GLU A 300 -22.98 3.20 5.18
C GLU A 300 -22.99 3.23 3.65
N ILE A 301 -22.26 4.17 3.04
CA ILE A 301 -22.11 4.28 1.58
C ILE A 301 -21.43 3.03 1.03
N ARG A 302 -20.30 2.64 1.62
CA ARG A 302 -19.55 1.43 1.28
C ARG A 302 -20.43 0.19 1.34
N ARG A 303 -21.19 0.01 2.44
CA ARG A 303 -22.12 -1.11 2.59
C ARG A 303 -23.20 -1.13 1.51
N SER A 304 -23.81 0.02 1.22
CA SER A 304 -24.83 0.15 0.17
C SER A 304 -24.29 -0.20 -1.22
N MET A 305 -23.06 0.22 -1.53
CA MET A 305 -22.37 -0.10 -2.78
C MET A 305 -22.03 -1.59 -2.89
N ILE A 306 -21.56 -2.24 -1.82
CA ILE A 306 -21.28 -3.69 -1.78
C ILE A 306 -22.56 -4.51 -2.00
N ASP A 307 -23.70 -4.05 -1.46
CA ASP A 307 -24.98 -4.71 -1.67
C ASP A 307 -25.52 -4.54 -3.11
N GLY A 308 -24.90 -3.68 -3.91
CA GLY A 308 -25.28 -3.39 -5.30
C GLY A 308 -26.42 -2.39 -5.44
N ASN A 309 -26.68 -1.58 -4.41
CA ASN A 309 -27.71 -0.55 -4.44
C ASN A 309 -27.20 0.72 -5.10
N LYS A 310 -28.09 1.45 -5.79
CA LYS A 310 -27.81 2.80 -6.28
C LYS A 310 -28.23 3.84 -5.24
N GLY A 311 -27.47 4.91 -5.09
CA GLY A 311 -27.78 5.93 -4.10
C GLY A 311 -27.04 7.25 -4.32
N HIS A 312 -27.49 8.25 -3.56
CA HIS A 312 -26.86 9.56 -3.46
C HIS A 312 -26.95 10.01 -2.00
N LYS A 313 -25.85 10.55 -1.47
CA LYS A 313 -25.78 11.09 -0.10
C LYS A 313 -24.83 12.28 -0.06
N GLN A 314 -25.29 13.38 0.52
CA GLN A 314 -24.44 14.51 0.86
C GLN A 314 -23.97 14.35 2.30
N ILE A 315 -22.66 14.40 2.52
CA ILE A 315 -22.04 14.22 3.84
C ILE A 315 -21.05 15.35 4.11
N ARG A 316 -20.88 15.71 5.39
CA ARG A 316 -19.78 16.56 5.85
C ARG A 316 -18.68 15.64 6.35
N THR A 317 -17.54 15.66 5.68
CA THR A 317 -16.43 14.73 5.92
C THR A 317 -15.12 15.50 6.02
N LEU A 318 -14.17 14.91 6.74
CA LEU A 318 -12.78 15.34 6.72
C LEU A 318 -12.12 14.83 5.43
N VAL A 319 -11.39 15.71 4.75
CA VAL A 319 -10.57 15.37 3.57
C VAL A 319 -9.12 15.65 3.89
N LYS A 320 -8.27 14.67 3.66
CA LYS A 320 -6.83 14.79 3.81
C LYS A 320 -6.26 15.55 2.60
N SER A 321 -5.38 16.51 2.87
CA SER A 321 -4.67 17.25 1.82
C SER A 321 -3.62 16.38 1.11
N LEU A 322 -3.26 16.75 -0.13
CA LEU A 322 -2.27 16.04 -0.94
C LEU A 322 -0.87 16.04 -0.35
N ASP A 323 -0.48 17.11 0.33
CA ASP A 323 0.80 17.23 1.05
C ASP A 323 0.76 16.56 2.43
N GLU A 324 -0.36 15.90 2.78
CA GLU A 324 -0.51 15.05 3.95
C GLU A 324 -0.37 15.75 5.32
N ARG A 325 -0.26 17.09 5.31
CA ARG A 325 -0.12 17.96 6.48
C ARG A 325 -1.44 18.50 7.03
N TYR A 326 -2.40 18.78 6.15
CA TYR A 326 -3.67 19.41 6.50
C TYR A 326 -4.85 18.46 6.37
N VAL A 327 -5.89 18.75 7.14
CA VAL A 327 -7.20 18.10 7.04
C VAL A 327 -8.26 19.19 7.03
N ASP A 328 -9.06 19.24 5.97
CA ASP A 328 -10.14 20.21 5.81
C ASP A 328 -11.50 19.53 6.03
N GLU A 329 -12.40 20.19 6.78
CA GLU A 329 -13.76 19.72 6.98
C GLU A 329 -14.68 20.27 5.89
N VAL A 330 -15.15 19.39 5.00
CA VAL A 330 -15.78 19.79 3.74
C VAL A 330 -17.07 19.03 3.48
N VAL A 331 -17.97 19.63 2.71
CA VAL A 331 -19.23 18.99 2.29
C VAL A 331 -19.03 18.34 0.92
N ARG A 332 -19.36 17.06 0.79
CA ARG A 332 -19.18 16.25 -0.42
C ARG A 332 -20.47 15.52 -0.76
N ASN A 333 -20.80 15.50 -2.05
CA ASN A 333 -21.92 14.73 -2.60
C ASN A 333 -21.36 13.43 -3.19
N TYR A 334 -21.71 12.31 -2.56
CA TYR A 334 -21.39 10.97 -3.05
C TYR A 334 -22.58 10.43 -3.84
N THR A 335 -22.33 9.96 -5.05
CA THR A 335 -23.32 9.25 -5.88
C THR A 335 -22.73 7.94 -6.33
N TRP A 336 -23.47 6.84 -6.24
CA TRP A 336 -22.96 5.52 -6.61
C TRP A 336 -23.97 4.68 -7.36
N VAL A 337 -23.46 3.85 -8.29
CA VAL A 337 -24.23 2.99 -9.18
C VAL A 337 -23.45 1.67 -9.43
N PRO A 338 -24.10 0.50 -9.41
CA PRO A 338 -23.46 -0.76 -9.77
C PRO A 338 -23.19 -0.83 -11.29
N ILE A 339 -22.03 -1.38 -11.66
CA ILE A 339 -21.70 -1.63 -13.06
C ILE A 339 -22.44 -2.89 -13.51
N ARG A 340 -23.19 -2.79 -14.62
CA ARG A 340 -23.94 -3.94 -15.15
C ARG A 340 -22.97 -5.02 -15.64
N SER A 341 -23.28 -6.28 -15.33
CA SER A 341 -22.53 -7.49 -15.74
C SER A 341 -21.21 -7.74 -14.99
N THR A 342 -20.84 -6.90 -14.02
CA THR A 342 -19.68 -7.13 -13.14
C THR A 342 -20.08 -6.99 -11.68
N ASN A 343 -19.14 -7.31 -10.79
CA ASN A 343 -19.31 -7.21 -9.34
C ASN A 343 -18.83 -5.85 -8.78
N TYR A 344 -18.50 -4.90 -9.65
CA TYR A 344 -17.97 -3.60 -9.25
C TYR A 344 -19.09 -2.56 -9.10
N SER A 345 -18.92 -1.65 -8.15
CA SER A 345 -19.76 -0.45 -8.02
C SER A 345 -18.93 0.80 -8.26
N LEU A 346 -19.44 1.71 -9.08
CA LEU A 346 -18.81 2.99 -9.39
C LEU A 346 -19.39 4.08 -8.48
N GLY A 347 -18.51 4.88 -7.88
CA GLY A 347 -18.83 6.05 -7.09
C GLY A 347 -18.27 7.32 -7.72
N LEU A 348 -19.00 8.42 -7.60
CA LEU A 348 -18.61 9.76 -8.01
C LEU A 348 -18.72 10.68 -6.81
N VAL A 349 -17.64 11.39 -6.50
CA VAL A 349 -17.58 12.40 -5.44
C VAL A 349 -17.48 13.77 -6.07
N LEU A 350 -18.41 14.66 -5.73
CA LEU A 350 -18.38 16.05 -6.17
C LEU A 350 -18.59 17.00 -4.99
N PRO A 351 -17.81 18.08 -4.88
CA PRO A 351 -18.19 19.19 -4.02
C PRO A 351 -19.43 19.91 -4.58
N PRO A 352 -20.28 20.53 -3.72
CA PRO A 352 -21.51 21.21 -4.16
C PRO A 352 -21.30 22.29 -5.24
N TYR A 353 -20.16 22.97 -5.22
CA TYR A 353 -19.82 24.05 -6.16
C TYR A 353 -19.34 23.55 -7.54
N SER A 354 -19.04 22.26 -7.72
CA SER A 354 -18.56 21.71 -9.00
C SER A 354 -19.67 20.98 -9.79
N THR A 355 -20.94 21.26 -9.47
CA THR A 355 -22.09 20.76 -10.22
C THR A 355 -22.19 21.32 -11.63
N PHE A 356 -21.51 22.45 -11.88
CA PHE A 356 -21.42 23.12 -13.17
C PHE A 356 -19.94 23.30 -13.54
N TYR A 357 -19.62 23.27 -14.84
CA TYR A 357 -18.29 23.52 -15.38
C TYR A 357 -18.36 24.49 -16.55
N LEU A 358 -17.23 25.11 -16.87
CA LEU A 358 -17.10 26.01 -18.01
C LEU A 358 -16.63 25.25 -19.25
N GLN A 359 -17.32 25.48 -20.37
CA GLN A 359 -16.91 25.00 -21.68
C GLN A 359 -16.68 26.20 -22.59
N ALA A 360 -15.42 26.43 -22.96
CA ALA A 360 -15.06 27.41 -23.95
C ALA A 360 -15.58 26.99 -25.32
N ASN A 361 -16.23 27.92 -26.01
CA ASN A 361 -16.63 27.77 -27.40
C ASN A 361 -15.93 28.87 -28.21
N LEU A 362 -14.67 28.60 -28.59
CA LEU A 362 -13.85 29.52 -29.37
C LEU A 362 -13.97 29.14 -30.85
N SER A 363 -14.97 29.66 -31.55
CA SER A 363 -15.12 29.44 -32.99
C SER A 363 -14.30 30.41 -33.85
N ASP A 364 -13.84 31.53 -33.28
CA ASP A 364 -13.10 32.55 -33.99
C ASP A 364 -11.59 32.26 -33.96
N GLN A 365 -11.03 31.94 -35.14
CA GLN A 365 -9.61 31.62 -35.31
C GLN A 365 -8.70 32.80 -34.96
N ILE A 366 -9.15 34.05 -35.15
CA ILE A 366 -8.32 35.23 -34.83
C ILE A 366 -8.15 35.34 -33.32
N LEU A 367 -9.23 35.11 -32.56
CA LEU A 367 -9.17 35.12 -31.10
C LEU A 367 -8.31 33.97 -30.56
N GLN A 368 -8.40 32.78 -31.16
CA GLN A 368 -7.55 31.65 -30.78
C GLN A 368 -6.07 31.98 -30.93
N VAL A 369 -5.65 32.51 -32.10
CA VAL A 369 -4.25 32.88 -32.35
C VAL A 369 -3.80 33.99 -31.41
N LYS A 370 -4.64 35.02 -31.20
CA LYS A 370 -4.32 36.12 -30.30
C LYS A 370 -4.05 35.64 -28.88
N TYR A 371 -4.90 34.75 -28.34
CA TYR A 371 -4.69 34.24 -26.98
C TYR A 371 -3.52 33.25 -26.89
N PHE A 372 -3.24 32.53 -27.97
CA PHE A 372 -2.10 31.63 -28.04
C PHE A 372 -0.75 32.36 -27.98
N GLU A 373 -0.65 33.56 -28.54
CA GLU A 373 0.57 34.38 -28.50
C GLU A 373 1.07 34.65 -27.07
N PHE A 374 0.15 34.72 -26.10
CA PHE A 374 0.46 34.94 -24.68
C PHE A 374 1.01 33.71 -23.95
N LEU A 375 1.11 32.56 -24.62
CA LEU A 375 1.82 31.38 -24.11
C LEU A 375 3.31 31.38 -24.51
N LEU A 376 3.70 32.24 -25.46
CA LEU A 376 5.06 32.24 -25.98
C LEU A 376 6.05 32.78 -24.93
N PRO A 377 7.25 32.19 -24.81
CA PRO A 377 8.27 32.65 -23.86
C PRO A 377 8.66 34.13 -24.02
N SER A 378 8.51 34.69 -25.22
CA SER A 378 8.75 36.12 -25.49
C SER A 378 7.85 37.05 -24.68
N SER A 379 6.66 36.60 -24.28
CA SER A 379 5.74 37.39 -23.46
C SER A 379 6.16 37.45 -21.99
N PHE A 380 6.92 36.47 -21.49
CA PHE A 380 7.12 36.25 -20.04
C PHE A 380 7.77 37.43 -19.31
N GLU A 381 8.65 38.17 -19.98
CA GLU A 381 9.28 39.35 -19.39
C GLU A 381 8.27 40.45 -19.03
N SER A 382 7.29 40.66 -19.91
CA SER A 382 6.34 41.78 -19.79
C SER A 382 5.06 41.42 -19.02
N GLU A 383 4.82 40.12 -18.90
CA GLU A 383 3.49 39.56 -18.70
C GLU A 383 3.51 38.44 -17.64
N GLY A 384 4.67 37.96 -17.21
CA GLY A 384 4.86 36.91 -16.21
C GLY A 384 5.08 35.53 -16.82
N HIS A 385 5.74 34.65 -16.07
CA HIS A 385 6.02 33.28 -16.50
C HIS A 385 4.74 32.44 -16.51
N VAL A 386 4.58 31.60 -17.53
CA VAL A 386 3.43 30.69 -17.66
C VAL A 386 3.88 29.25 -17.54
N PHE A 387 3.29 28.53 -16.60
CA PHE A 387 3.36 27.07 -16.49
C PHE A 387 2.11 26.45 -17.08
N ILE A 388 2.30 25.41 -17.89
CA ILE A 388 1.22 24.59 -18.45
C ILE A 388 1.18 23.23 -17.73
N ALA A 389 -0.02 22.72 -17.49
CA ALA A 389 -0.21 21.39 -16.91
C ALA A 389 0.11 20.31 -17.95
N PRO A 390 0.87 19.26 -17.61
CA PRO A 390 1.23 18.16 -18.51
C PRO A 390 0.04 17.20 -18.77
N ARG A 391 -0.98 17.70 -19.46
CA ARG A 391 -2.19 16.93 -19.84
C ARG A 391 -2.02 16.33 -21.24
N GLU A 392 -2.74 15.24 -21.51
CA GLU A 392 -2.86 14.65 -22.87
C GLU A 392 -3.74 15.55 -23.78
N TYR A 393 -3.25 16.73 -24.18
CA TYR A 393 -3.99 17.65 -25.07
C TYR A 393 -4.21 17.05 -26.47
N CYS A 394 -3.19 16.36 -26.99
CA CYS A 394 -3.18 15.68 -28.27
C CYS A 394 -2.44 14.35 -28.14
N LYS A 395 -2.75 13.36 -28.98
CA LYS A 395 -2.15 12.02 -28.90
C LYS A 395 -0.64 11.98 -29.16
N ASP A 396 -0.12 12.92 -29.94
CA ASP A 396 1.29 12.98 -30.34
C ASP A 396 2.16 13.77 -29.34
N LEU A 397 1.56 14.30 -28.26
CA LEU A 397 2.27 15.03 -27.21
C LEU A 397 2.50 14.12 -26.00
N ASN A 398 3.77 13.78 -25.74
CA ASN A 398 4.14 13.05 -24.54
C ASN A 398 4.23 14.00 -23.34
N ALA A 399 3.74 13.56 -22.19
CA ALA A 399 3.96 14.26 -20.93
C ALA A 399 5.45 14.19 -20.55
N SER A 400 6.02 15.30 -20.11
CA SER A 400 7.39 15.39 -19.60
C SER A 400 7.41 16.11 -18.26
N ASP A 401 8.29 15.67 -17.35
CA ASP A 401 8.41 16.27 -16.01
C ASP A 401 8.96 17.70 -16.06
N ASN A 402 9.81 18.00 -17.04
CA ASN A 402 10.29 19.35 -17.28
C ASN A 402 9.24 20.17 -18.04
N ASN A 403 8.63 21.14 -17.36
CA ASN A 403 7.56 21.96 -17.94
C ASN A 403 8.05 22.85 -19.09
N THR A 404 9.29 23.35 -19.03
CA THR A 404 9.83 24.20 -20.11
C THR A 404 10.01 23.43 -21.41
N GLU A 405 10.37 22.15 -21.31
CA GLU A 405 10.43 21.24 -22.46
C GLU A 405 9.02 20.90 -22.96
N PHE A 406 8.11 20.58 -22.04
CA PHE A 406 6.71 20.30 -22.37
C PHE A 406 6.06 21.47 -23.11
N LEU A 407 6.24 22.70 -22.63
CA LEU A 407 5.70 23.91 -23.24
C LEU A 407 6.27 24.13 -24.65
N LYS A 408 7.58 23.93 -24.86
CA LYS A 408 8.19 24.03 -26.20
C LYS A 408 7.61 23.01 -27.17
N ASN A 409 7.50 21.76 -26.73
CA ASN A 409 6.90 20.68 -27.53
C ASN A 409 5.43 20.96 -27.86
N PHE A 410 4.68 21.51 -26.89
CA PHE A 410 3.30 21.94 -27.08
C PHE A 410 3.20 23.06 -28.12
N ILE A 411 4.05 24.08 -28.03
CA ILE A 411 4.07 25.20 -28.98
C ILE A 411 4.41 24.71 -30.39
N GLU A 412 5.45 23.88 -30.53
CA GLU A 412 5.85 23.31 -31.83
C GLU A 412 4.74 22.47 -32.46
N LEU A 413 3.97 21.74 -31.64
CA LEU A 413 2.83 20.96 -32.12
C LEU A 413 1.69 21.88 -32.60
N MET A 414 1.37 22.94 -31.87
CA MET A 414 0.31 23.89 -32.22
C MET A 414 0.65 24.77 -33.42
N GLU A 415 1.93 24.95 -33.76
CA GLU A 415 2.34 25.55 -35.04
C GLU A 415 2.07 24.63 -36.24
N LYS A 416 2.12 23.31 -36.04
CA LYS A 416 1.92 22.31 -37.10
C LYS A 416 0.46 21.86 -37.24
N VAL A 417 -0.28 21.83 -36.13
CA VAL A 417 -1.62 21.25 -36.03
C VAL A 417 -2.61 22.31 -35.58
N THR A 418 -3.72 22.44 -36.30
CA THR A 418 -4.81 23.32 -35.87
C THR A 418 -5.53 22.79 -34.63
N PRO A 419 -5.93 23.65 -33.67
CA PRO A 419 -6.60 23.23 -32.43
C PRO A 419 -7.87 22.39 -32.62
N ASP A 420 -8.55 22.52 -33.77
CA ASP A 420 -9.78 21.80 -34.09
C ASP A 420 -9.54 20.43 -34.76
N SER A 421 -8.29 19.95 -34.80
CA SER A 421 -7.96 18.66 -35.38
C SER A 421 -8.56 17.49 -34.58
N LYS A 422 -8.95 16.41 -35.28
CA LYS A 422 -9.49 15.19 -34.64
C LYS A 422 -8.46 14.42 -33.77
N GLN A 423 -7.19 14.80 -33.84
CA GLN A 423 -6.11 14.19 -33.05
C GLN A 423 -5.99 14.80 -31.65
N CYS A 424 -6.63 15.95 -31.43
CA CYS A 424 -6.58 16.69 -30.18
C CYS A 424 -7.95 16.72 -29.48
N ASN A 425 -7.92 17.02 -28.18
CA ASN A 425 -9.12 17.23 -27.39
C ASN A 425 -9.52 18.70 -27.39
N ASN A 426 -10.51 19.06 -28.22
CA ASN A 426 -10.99 20.44 -28.36
C ASN A 426 -11.43 21.07 -27.03
N PHE A 427 -12.01 20.29 -26.12
CA PHE A 427 -12.47 20.81 -24.82
C PHE A 427 -11.30 21.34 -23.98
N LEU A 428 -10.21 20.56 -23.88
CA LEU A 428 -9.04 20.95 -23.09
C LEU A 428 -8.30 22.13 -23.73
N LEU A 429 -8.10 22.09 -25.06
CA LEU A 429 -7.39 23.15 -25.78
C LEU A 429 -8.16 24.48 -25.75
N HIS A 430 -9.46 24.48 -26.01
CA HIS A 430 -10.24 25.71 -26.01
C HIS A 430 -10.31 26.33 -24.61
N ASN A 431 -10.47 25.52 -23.56
CA ASN A 431 -10.44 26.01 -22.19
C ASN A 431 -9.06 26.61 -21.83
N LEU A 432 -7.98 25.93 -22.21
CA LEU A 432 -6.61 26.43 -22.01
C LEU A 432 -6.40 27.80 -22.68
N ILE A 433 -6.75 27.92 -23.97
CA ILE A 433 -6.58 29.15 -24.74
C ILE A 433 -7.42 30.29 -24.16
N LEU A 434 -8.64 30.02 -23.72
CA LEU A 434 -9.48 31.01 -23.05
C LEU A 434 -8.84 31.51 -21.76
N ASP A 435 -8.34 30.59 -20.92
CA ASP A 435 -7.70 30.91 -19.65
C ASP A 435 -6.40 31.71 -19.84
N THR A 436 -5.64 31.48 -20.91
CA THR A 436 -4.49 32.33 -21.26
C THR A 436 -4.93 33.78 -21.50
N GLY A 437 -6.00 33.98 -22.27
CA GLY A 437 -6.54 35.32 -22.54
C GLY A 437 -7.03 36.03 -21.28
N ILE A 438 -7.67 35.30 -20.36
CA ILE A 438 -8.18 35.85 -19.09
C ILE A 438 -7.03 36.23 -18.15
N THR A 439 -6.06 35.33 -17.98
CA THR A 439 -4.90 35.57 -17.10
C THR A 439 -4.02 36.70 -17.62
N GLN A 440 -3.89 36.87 -18.93
CA GLN A 440 -3.21 38.02 -19.52
C GLN A 440 -3.92 39.34 -19.21
N GLN A 441 -5.25 39.39 -19.37
CA GLN A 441 -6.02 40.60 -19.06
C GLN A 441 -5.93 40.99 -17.58
N LEU A 442 -5.83 39.99 -16.70
CA LEU A 442 -5.59 40.21 -15.27
C LEU A 442 -4.25 40.92 -15.03
N VAL A 443 -3.17 40.46 -15.70
CA VAL A 443 -1.85 41.10 -15.58
C VAL A 443 -1.88 42.53 -16.08
N GLU A 444 -2.46 42.77 -17.26
CA GLU A 444 -2.51 44.08 -17.89
C GLU A 444 -3.30 45.10 -17.06
N ARG A 445 -4.43 44.68 -16.47
CA ARG A 445 -5.32 45.60 -15.73
C ARG A 445 -4.98 45.77 -14.26
N ALA A 446 -4.38 44.76 -13.62
CA ALA A 446 -4.24 44.73 -12.16
C ALA A 446 -2.79 44.64 -11.68
N TRP A 447 -1.92 43.87 -12.34
CA TRP A 447 -0.58 43.59 -11.81
C TRP A 447 0.48 44.56 -12.34
N ARG A 448 0.39 44.96 -13.62
CA ARG A 448 1.43 45.80 -14.26
C ARG A 448 1.59 47.17 -13.59
N ASP A 449 0.50 47.77 -13.12
CA ASP A 449 0.50 49.12 -12.53
C ASP A 449 0.76 49.13 -11.02
N GLN A 450 0.92 47.96 -10.38
CA GLN A 450 1.12 47.86 -8.93
C GLN A 450 2.58 47.60 -8.57
N ASP A 451 3.11 48.37 -7.62
CA ASP A 451 4.42 48.09 -7.03
C ASP A 451 4.30 47.05 -5.91
N LEU A 452 4.74 45.82 -6.23
CA LEU A 452 4.68 44.67 -5.32
C LEU A 452 5.49 44.89 -4.03
N ASN A 453 6.60 45.63 -4.11
CA ASN A 453 7.49 45.88 -2.97
C ASN A 453 6.79 46.71 -1.89
N THR A 454 6.00 47.72 -2.29
CA THR A 454 5.19 48.52 -1.36
C THR A 454 4.23 47.65 -0.55
N TYR A 455 3.69 46.60 -1.16
CA TYR A 455 2.80 45.65 -0.51
C TYR A 455 3.50 44.51 0.23
N SER A 456 4.84 44.46 0.22
CA SER A 456 5.64 43.37 0.81
C SER A 456 5.39 42.01 0.14
N LEU A 457 5.21 42.02 -1.18
CA LEU A 457 4.93 40.83 -1.99
C LEU A 457 6.16 40.45 -2.81
N LEU A 458 6.55 39.17 -2.78
CA LEU A 458 7.58 38.59 -3.65
C LEU A 458 7.01 38.26 -5.03
N ALA A 459 5.80 37.69 -5.06
CA ALA A 459 5.15 37.24 -6.29
C ALA A 459 3.63 37.31 -6.19
N VAL A 460 2.98 37.39 -7.34
CA VAL A 460 1.53 37.21 -7.51
C VAL A 460 1.31 36.09 -8.53
N PHE A 461 0.32 35.25 -8.30
CA PHE A 461 0.01 34.15 -9.20
C PHE A 461 -1.49 33.95 -9.41
N ALA A 462 -1.82 33.35 -10.55
CA ALA A 462 -3.15 32.88 -10.87
C ALA A 462 -3.05 31.46 -11.45
N ALA A 463 -3.66 30.49 -10.75
CA ALA A 463 -3.79 29.11 -11.18
C ALA A 463 -5.24 28.86 -11.65
N THR A 464 -5.42 28.22 -12.79
CA THR A 464 -6.72 28.08 -13.48
C THR A 464 -7.09 26.62 -13.72
N ASP A 465 -8.38 26.35 -13.87
CA ASP A 465 -8.91 25.01 -14.16
C ASP A 465 -8.44 24.46 -15.53
N GLY A 466 -8.20 25.34 -16.51
CA GLY A 466 -7.65 25.00 -17.83
C GLY A 466 -6.22 24.46 -17.81
N GLY A 467 -5.52 24.53 -16.68
CA GLY A 467 -4.17 24.00 -16.51
C GLY A 467 -3.07 25.04 -16.72
N ILE A 468 -3.39 26.33 -16.58
CA ILE A 468 -2.40 27.41 -16.60
C ILE A 468 -2.16 27.91 -15.18
N THR A 469 -0.88 28.01 -14.83
CA THR A 469 -0.42 28.75 -13.65
C THR A 469 0.50 29.88 -14.10
N ARG A 470 0.10 31.13 -13.87
CA ARG A 470 0.87 32.31 -14.25
C ARG A 470 1.47 32.97 -13.02
N VAL A 471 2.77 33.23 -13.04
CA VAL A 471 3.54 33.82 -11.93
C VAL A 471 4.17 35.13 -12.38
N PHE A 472 3.99 36.19 -11.61
CA PHE A 472 4.51 37.53 -11.88
C PHE A 472 5.24 38.08 -10.65
N PRO A 473 6.46 38.64 -10.78
CA PRO A 473 7.26 38.83 -12.00
C PRO A 473 8.00 37.55 -12.44
N ASN A 474 8.57 37.54 -13.65
CA ASN A 474 9.29 36.37 -14.21
C ASN A 474 10.40 35.83 -13.29
N LYS A 475 11.09 36.71 -12.55
CA LYS A 475 12.14 36.30 -11.59
C LYS A 475 11.62 35.36 -10.50
N ALA A 476 10.38 35.56 -10.06
CA ALA A 476 9.79 34.74 -8.99
C ALA A 476 9.35 33.35 -9.47
N ALA A 477 9.43 33.08 -10.78
CA ALA A 477 9.12 31.76 -11.33
C ALA A 477 10.24 30.74 -11.08
N GLU A 478 11.48 31.19 -10.89
CA GLU A 478 12.61 30.32 -10.53
C GLU A 478 12.41 29.74 -9.12
N ASP A 479 11.87 30.53 -8.20
CA ASP A 479 11.55 30.13 -6.82
C ASP A 479 10.20 29.42 -6.67
N TRP A 480 9.56 29.05 -7.79
CA TRP A 480 8.25 28.40 -7.78
C TRP A 480 8.40 26.88 -7.71
N THR A 481 8.21 26.33 -6.51
CA THR A 481 8.40 24.90 -6.22
C THR A 481 7.11 24.08 -6.30
N GLU A 482 5.96 24.70 -6.54
CA GLU A 482 4.68 24.00 -6.60
C GLU A 482 4.50 23.24 -7.93
N ASN A 483 3.72 22.16 -7.89
CA ASN A 483 3.44 21.35 -9.08
C ASN A 483 2.77 22.20 -10.17
N PRO A 484 3.25 22.15 -11.43
CA PRO A 484 2.65 22.92 -12.53
C PRO A 484 1.22 22.50 -12.86
N GLU A 485 0.80 21.27 -12.52
CA GLU A 485 -0.59 20.86 -12.62
C GLU A 485 -1.40 21.38 -11.42
N PRO A 486 -2.35 22.32 -11.63
CA PRO A 486 -3.12 22.90 -10.52
C PRO A 486 -3.91 21.85 -9.75
N PHE A 487 -4.34 20.77 -10.41
CA PHE A 487 -5.10 19.70 -9.78
C PHE A 487 -4.26 18.87 -8.81
N ASN A 488 -2.94 18.83 -8.97
CA ASN A 488 -2.02 18.16 -8.05
C ASN A 488 -1.41 19.12 -7.02
N ALA A 489 -1.77 20.40 -7.07
CA ALA A 489 -1.30 21.39 -6.11
C ALA A 489 -2.21 21.44 -4.87
N SER A 490 -1.61 21.27 -3.68
CA SER A 490 -2.32 21.30 -2.39
C SER A 490 -3.07 22.62 -2.18
N PHE A 491 -2.40 23.77 -2.40
CA PHE A 491 -3.01 25.09 -2.18
C PHE A 491 -4.26 25.32 -3.05
N TYR A 492 -4.29 24.77 -4.26
CA TYR A 492 -5.40 24.92 -5.20
C TYR A 492 -6.65 24.21 -4.68
N ARG A 493 -6.50 22.93 -4.30
CA ARG A 493 -7.61 22.13 -3.74
C ARG A 493 -8.14 22.71 -2.43
N ARG A 494 -7.25 23.13 -1.53
CA ARG A 494 -7.63 23.72 -0.23
C ARG A 494 -8.35 25.05 -0.39
N SER A 495 -7.88 25.91 -1.29
CA SER A 495 -8.52 27.20 -1.58
C SER A 495 -9.91 27.05 -2.18
N LEU A 496 -10.13 26.00 -2.97
CA LEU A 496 -11.44 25.72 -3.55
C LEU A 496 -12.45 25.22 -2.53
N ASP A 497 -12.03 24.56 -1.45
CA ASP A 497 -12.93 24.07 -0.40
C ASP A 497 -13.19 25.12 0.69
N ASN A 498 -12.15 25.85 1.09
CA ASN A 498 -12.24 26.84 2.16
C ASN A 498 -12.79 28.19 1.67
N HIS A 499 -13.49 28.90 2.55
CA HIS A 499 -13.92 30.28 2.30
C HIS A 499 -12.94 31.25 2.97
N GLY A 500 -12.40 32.19 2.21
CA GLY A 500 -11.44 33.19 2.69
C GLY A 500 -10.01 32.93 2.22
N TYR A 501 -9.04 33.54 2.89
CA TYR A 501 -7.62 33.45 2.53
C TYR A 501 -6.96 32.27 3.25
N VAL A 502 -6.37 31.37 2.46
CA VAL A 502 -5.62 30.21 2.95
C VAL A 502 -4.13 30.54 2.93
N PHE A 503 -3.52 30.53 4.11
CA PHE A 503 -2.08 30.70 4.32
C PHE A 503 -1.42 29.32 4.36
N LYS A 504 -0.38 29.13 3.56
CA LYS A 504 0.45 27.93 3.51
C LYS A 504 1.90 28.33 3.76
N PRO A 505 2.49 27.99 4.93
CA PRO A 505 3.91 28.18 5.16
C PRO A 505 4.76 27.20 4.31
N PRO A 506 6.01 27.57 4.00
CA PRO A 506 6.90 26.74 3.20
C PRO A 506 7.24 25.42 3.90
N HIS A 507 7.51 24.38 3.10
CA HIS A 507 7.94 23.08 3.62
C HIS A 507 9.43 23.14 3.98
N GLN A 508 9.78 22.82 5.22
CA GLN A 508 11.19 22.64 5.62
C GLN A 508 11.50 21.15 5.80
N ASP A 509 12.14 20.54 4.80
CA ASP A 509 12.74 19.22 4.98
C ASP A 509 14.08 19.34 5.72
N ALA A 510 14.21 18.59 6.81
CA ALA A 510 15.41 18.56 7.64
C ALA A 510 16.67 18.08 6.88
N LEU A 511 16.51 17.41 5.73
CA LEU A 511 17.59 16.83 4.93
C LEU A 511 18.17 17.77 3.86
N LEU A 512 17.48 18.88 3.53
CA LEU A 512 17.84 19.76 2.40
C LEU A 512 18.60 21.04 2.80
N ARG A 513 18.95 21.23 4.08
CA ARG A 513 19.89 22.31 4.47
C ARG A 513 21.25 21.69 4.79
N PRO A 514 22.25 21.91 3.93
CA PRO A 514 23.13 23.03 4.25
C PRO A 514 23.80 23.74 3.05
N LEU A 515 23.10 24.12 1.96
CA LEU A 515 23.79 24.84 0.85
C LEU A 515 23.07 25.98 0.13
N GLU A 516 21.74 26.14 0.18
CA GLU A 516 21.06 27.14 -0.69
C GLU A 516 20.39 28.31 0.04
N LEU A 517 20.31 28.29 1.37
CA LEU A 517 19.52 29.28 2.13
C LEU A 517 20.36 30.32 2.87
N GLU A 518 21.45 30.78 2.25
CA GLU A 518 22.18 31.96 2.76
C GLU A 518 21.65 33.29 2.18
N ASN A 519 20.84 33.28 1.11
CA ASN A 519 20.44 34.52 0.40
C ASN A 519 18.94 34.70 0.10
N ASP A 520 18.08 33.69 0.24
CA ASP A 520 16.67 33.82 -0.17
C ASP A 520 15.71 34.06 1.00
N THR A 521 14.82 35.03 0.82
CA THR A 521 13.75 35.36 1.77
C THR A 521 12.70 34.24 1.79
N VAL A 522 12.28 33.87 2.99
CA VAL A 522 11.26 32.83 3.19
C VAL A 522 9.91 33.36 2.71
N GLY A 523 9.36 32.75 1.66
CA GLY A 523 8.07 33.14 1.09
C GLY A 523 6.89 32.36 1.65
N ILE A 524 5.87 33.05 2.19
CA ILE A 524 4.61 32.43 2.63
C ILE A 524 3.58 32.53 1.51
N LEU A 525 2.95 31.43 1.14
CA LEU A 525 1.94 31.41 0.08
C LEU A 525 0.55 31.73 0.65
N VAL A 526 -0.14 32.69 0.07
CA VAL A 526 -1.53 33.03 0.40
C VAL A 526 -2.39 32.83 -0.84
N SER A 527 -3.51 32.14 -0.70
CA SER A 527 -4.37 31.76 -1.82
C SER A 527 -5.85 31.91 -1.49
N THR A 528 -6.66 32.21 -2.51
CA THR A 528 -8.13 32.29 -2.42
C THR A 528 -8.76 31.86 -3.74
N ALA A 529 -9.87 31.14 -3.65
CA ALA A 529 -10.66 30.82 -4.83
C ALA A 529 -11.40 32.07 -5.36
N VAL A 530 -11.48 32.19 -6.68
CA VAL A 530 -12.31 33.18 -7.36
C VAL A 530 -13.72 32.63 -7.43
N GLU A 531 -14.69 33.31 -6.81
CA GLU A 531 -16.10 32.91 -6.83
C GLU A 531 -16.87 33.79 -7.82
N LEU A 532 -17.50 33.15 -8.82
CA LEU A 532 -18.31 33.80 -9.84
C LEU A 532 -19.76 33.32 -9.73
N SER A 533 -20.71 34.26 -9.79
CA SER A 533 -22.13 33.91 -9.93
C SER A 533 -22.60 34.22 -11.35
N LEU A 534 -22.90 33.17 -12.12
CA LEU A 534 -23.40 33.27 -13.49
C LEU A 534 -24.79 32.64 -13.56
N GLY A 535 -25.81 33.44 -13.91
CA GLY A 535 -27.18 32.94 -14.06
C GLY A 535 -27.82 32.37 -12.78
N GLY A 536 -27.35 32.78 -11.60
CA GLY A 536 -27.79 32.25 -10.30
C GLY A 536 -27.04 31.00 -9.84
N HIS A 537 -26.02 30.55 -10.58
CA HIS A 537 -25.15 29.44 -10.22
C HIS A 537 -23.77 29.95 -9.78
N THR A 538 -23.22 29.38 -8.72
CA THR A 538 -21.87 29.70 -8.19
C THR A 538 -20.83 28.78 -8.81
N LEU A 539 -19.74 29.35 -9.32
CA LEU A 539 -18.62 28.67 -9.96
C LEU A 539 -17.29 29.14 -9.35
N ARG A 540 -16.30 28.25 -9.33
CA ARG A 540 -14.94 28.56 -8.87
C ARG A 540 -13.90 28.14 -9.93
N PRO A 541 -13.63 28.98 -10.95
CA PRO A 541 -12.80 28.59 -12.10
C PRO A 541 -11.28 28.74 -11.88
N ALA A 542 -10.88 29.55 -10.90
CA ALA A 542 -9.47 29.88 -10.69
C ALA A 542 -9.18 30.12 -9.21
N VAL A 543 -7.91 29.99 -8.85
CA VAL A 543 -7.35 30.33 -7.54
C VAL A 543 -6.28 31.39 -7.77
N VAL A 544 -6.43 32.53 -7.11
CA VAL A 544 -5.45 33.62 -7.15
C VAL A 544 -4.72 33.70 -5.81
N GLY A 545 -3.49 34.16 -5.84
CA GLY A 545 -2.71 34.26 -4.63
C GLY A 545 -1.46 35.10 -4.74
N VAL A 546 -0.78 35.24 -3.61
CA VAL A 546 0.45 36.01 -3.47
C VAL A 546 1.47 35.23 -2.65
N LYS A 547 2.76 35.45 -2.92
CA LYS A 547 3.87 34.99 -2.09
C LYS A 547 4.34 36.19 -1.28
N LEU A 548 4.13 36.14 0.04
CA LEU A 548 4.51 37.20 0.97
C LEU A 548 5.99 37.09 1.34
N ASP A 549 6.66 38.22 1.48
CA ASP A 549 7.97 38.30 2.10
C ASP A 549 7.83 38.25 3.63
N LEU A 550 8.40 37.22 4.28
CA LEU A 550 8.33 37.02 5.72
C LEU A 550 8.87 38.23 6.51
N GLU A 551 10.02 38.77 6.10
CA GLU A 551 10.70 39.84 6.86
C GLU A 551 9.87 41.12 6.81
N ALA A 552 9.52 41.57 5.60
CA ALA A 552 8.71 42.76 5.43
C ALA A 552 7.30 42.63 6.03
N TRP A 553 6.73 41.42 6.03
CA TRP A 553 5.42 41.17 6.65
C TRP A 553 5.50 41.17 8.18
N ALA A 554 6.55 40.60 8.79
CA ALA A 554 6.81 40.69 10.22
C ALA A 554 6.91 42.14 10.71
N GLU A 555 7.54 43.00 9.91
CA GLU A 555 7.66 44.42 10.21
C GLU A 555 6.32 45.18 10.13
N LYS A 556 5.36 44.71 9.33
CA LYS A 556 3.99 45.24 9.34
C LYS A 556 3.18 44.68 10.50
N PHE A 557 3.34 43.38 10.77
CA PHE A 557 2.67 42.69 11.85
C PHE A 557 2.98 43.30 13.22
N LYS A 558 4.24 43.62 13.51
CA LYS A 558 4.63 44.31 14.77
C LYS A 558 3.84 45.61 14.99
N VAL A 559 3.62 46.40 13.94
CA VAL A 559 2.94 47.70 14.03
C VAL A 559 1.45 47.50 14.30
N LEU A 560 0.85 46.46 13.70
CA LEU A 560 -0.57 46.15 13.89
C LEU A 560 -0.85 45.50 15.25
N ALA A 561 0.08 44.67 15.73
CA ALA A 561 -0.05 43.95 16.99
C ALA A 561 0.29 44.82 18.22
N SER A 562 1.11 45.86 18.07
CA SER A 562 1.40 46.85 19.12
C SER A 562 0.39 48.01 19.04
N ASN A 563 -0.59 48.01 19.93
CA ASN A 563 -1.55 49.11 20.01
C ASN A 563 -0.91 50.32 20.72
N ARG A 564 -0.11 51.14 20.03
CA ARG A 564 0.42 52.40 20.59
C ARG A 564 -0.67 53.48 20.68
N THR A 565 -1.60 53.32 21.61
CA THR A 565 -2.47 54.41 22.07
C THR A 565 -1.80 55.12 23.26
N HIS A 566 -1.12 56.23 22.99
CA HIS A 566 -0.45 57.17 23.92
C HIS A 566 1.01 56.88 24.30
N GLN A 567 1.86 57.88 24.08
CA GLN A 567 3.32 57.90 24.25
C GLN A 567 3.83 58.03 25.70
N ASP A 568 2.98 58.07 26.73
CA ASP A 568 3.37 58.58 28.06
C ASP A 568 2.84 57.80 29.29
N GLN A 569 2.84 56.45 29.31
CA GLN A 569 2.67 55.71 30.59
C GLN A 569 3.57 54.45 30.68
N PRO A 570 4.07 54.12 31.89
CA PRO A 570 4.96 52.97 32.08
C PRO A 570 4.18 51.64 32.07
N GLN A 571 4.85 50.60 31.56
CA GLN A 571 4.44 49.20 31.43
C GLN A 571 3.47 48.71 32.52
N LYS A 572 2.26 48.31 32.12
CA LYS A 572 1.31 47.60 32.98
C LYS A 572 1.45 46.09 32.78
N GLN A 573 1.86 45.41 33.84
CA GLN A 573 1.94 43.96 33.94
C GLN A 573 0.57 43.29 33.78
N CYS A 574 0.53 42.18 33.04
CA CYS A 574 -0.64 41.32 32.89
C CYS A 574 -1.05 40.74 34.25
N GLY A 575 -2.28 41.04 34.66
CA GLY A 575 -2.89 40.52 35.88
C GLY A 575 -4.28 39.97 35.57
N PRO A 576 -4.83 39.08 36.42
CA PRO A 576 -6.08 38.37 36.15
C PRO A 576 -7.32 39.29 35.98
N ASN A 577 -7.24 40.56 36.41
CA ASN A 577 -8.32 41.55 36.33
C ASN A 577 -7.94 42.84 35.56
N SER A 578 -6.78 42.89 34.89
CA SER A 578 -6.35 44.05 34.10
C SER A 578 -6.12 43.67 32.63
N HIS A 579 -6.68 44.46 31.71
CA HIS A 579 -6.45 44.31 30.28
C HIS A 579 -4.94 44.30 30.00
N CYS A 580 -4.41 43.19 29.46
CA CYS A 580 -3.04 43.14 28.96
C CYS A 580 -2.89 44.18 27.85
N GLU A 581 -1.99 45.13 28.05
CA GLU A 581 -1.52 45.99 26.96
C GLU A 581 -0.65 45.09 26.07
N MET A 582 -1.19 44.73 24.90
CA MET A 582 -0.51 43.83 23.96
C MET A 582 0.60 44.60 23.26
N ASP A 583 1.85 44.35 23.68
CA ASP A 583 3.02 44.92 23.03
C ASP A 583 3.87 43.81 22.40
N CYS A 584 3.59 43.51 21.13
CA CYS A 584 4.28 42.50 20.35
C CYS A 584 5.48 43.10 19.58
N GLU A 585 6.34 43.88 20.25
CA GLU A 585 7.59 44.34 19.67
C GLU A 585 8.53 43.17 19.32
N VAL A 586 9.42 43.42 18.37
CA VAL A 586 10.40 42.43 17.88
C VAL A 586 11.37 42.09 19.00
N ASN A 587 11.56 40.81 19.27
CA ASN A 587 12.37 40.30 20.38
C ASN A 587 11.96 40.86 21.75
N ASN A 588 10.67 41.08 22.00
CA ASN A 588 10.19 41.44 23.34
C ASN A 588 10.63 40.36 24.36
N GLU A 589 11.09 40.81 25.53
CA GLU A 589 11.52 39.93 26.62
C GLU A 589 10.32 39.29 27.36
N ASP A 590 9.18 39.99 27.37
CA ASP A 590 8.01 39.60 28.19
C ASP A 590 6.99 38.75 27.42
N LEU A 591 6.74 39.07 26.14
CA LEU A 591 5.66 38.47 25.34
C LEU A 591 6.17 37.77 24.08
N LEU A 592 5.63 36.58 23.84
CA LEU A 592 5.72 35.80 22.61
C LEU A 592 4.43 35.98 21.82
N CYS A 593 4.52 36.47 20.59
CA CYS A 593 3.39 36.66 19.70
C CYS A 593 3.62 35.85 18.42
N VAL A 594 2.72 34.91 18.14
CA VAL A 594 2.85 33.98 17.00
C VAL A 594 1.56 33.89 16.21
N LEU A 595 1.70 33.66 14.91
CA LEU A 595 0.62 33.23 14.03
C LEU A 595 0.84 31.76 13.70
N ILE A 596 -0.20 30.96 13.93
CA ILE A 596 -0.22 29.52 13.69
C ILE A 596 -1.35 29.26 12.69
N ASP A 597 -1.12 28.37 11.72
CA ASP A 597 -2.20 27.96 10.82
C ASP A 597 -3.11 26.87 11.43
N ASP A 598 -4.09 26.43 10.66
CA ASP A 598 -5.05 25.40 11.03
C ASP A 598 -4.44 23.99 11.17
N GLY A 599 -3.29 23.75 10.52
CA GLY A 599 -2.50 22.54 10.67
C GLY A 599 -1.61 22.54 11.91
N GLY A 600 -1.47 23.66 12.61
CA GLY A 600 -0.59 23.81 13.75
C GLY A 600 0.87 24.11 13.35
N PHE A 601 1.11 24.63 12.16
CA PHE A 601 2.43 25.08 11.71
C PHE A 601 2.67 26.54 12.04
N LEU A 602 3.92 26.86 12.38
CA LEU A 602 4.34 28.24 12.63
C LEU A 602 4.37 29.02 11.32
N VAL A 603 3.55 30.08 11.23
CA VAL A 603 3.50 30.98 10.07
C VAL A 603 4.36 32.22 10.31
N LEU A 604 4.29 32.81 11.51
CA LEU A 604 5.04 34.00 11.87
C LEU A 604 5.32 34.05 13.37
N SER A 605 6.46 34.63 13.74
CA SER A 605 6.83 34.90 15.13
C SER A 605 7.43 36.30 15.29
N ASN A 606 7.21 36.91 16.45
CA ASN A 606 7.89 38.16 16.83
C ASN A 606 9.38 37.98 17.20
N GLN A 607 9.85 36.75 17.34
CA GLN A 607 11.24 36.45 17.73
C GLN A 607 12.09 36.07 16.52
N ASN A 608 13.21 36.76 16.31
CA ASN A 608 14.05 36.54 15.12
C ASN A 608 14.62 35.13 15.05
N HIS A 609 14.97 34.52 16.19
CA HIS A 609 15.49 33.16 16.25
C HIS A 609 14.48 32.08 15.83
N GLN A 610 13.18 32.41 15.77
CA GLN A 610 12.13 31.51 15.31
C GLN A 610 11.79 31.70 13.82
N TRP A 611 12.35 32.71 13.15
CA TRP A 611 12.12 32.92 11.71
C TRP A 611 12.67 31.76 10.88
N ASP A 612 13.80 31.19 11.29
CA ASP A 612 14.37 29.97 10.72
C ASP A 612 13.50 28.72 10.92
N GLN A 613 12.53 28.78 11.84
CA GLN A 613 11.66 27.67 12.22
C GLN A 613 10.25 27.80 11.61
N VAL A 614 9.99 28.84 10.81
CA VAL A 614 8.73 29.02 10.09
C VAL A 614 8.49 27.83 9.15
N GLY A 615 7.28 27.29 9.17
CA GLY A 615 6.89 26.06 8.45
C GLY A 615 7.10 24.77 9.22
N ARG A 616 7.71 24.81 10.41
CA ARG A 616 7.77 23.64 11.33
C ARG A 616 6.50 23.51 12.14
N PHE A 617 6.23 22.28 12.58
CA PHE A 617 5.12 22.03 13.48
C PHE A 617 5.34 22.74 14.81
N PHE A 618 4.32 23.44 15.31
CA PHE A 618 4.46 24.36 16.44
C PHE A 618 4.91 23.65 17.73
N SER A 619 4.58 22.36 17.91
CA SER A 619 5.07 21.61 19.08
C SER A 619 6.59 21.37 19.09
N GLU A 620 7.28 21.51 17.96
CA GLU A 620 8.75 21.45 17.91
C GLU A 620 9.39 22.77 18.38
N VAL A 621 8.65 23.88 18.22
CA VAL A 621 9.06 25.22 18.64
C VAL A 621 8.69 25.44 20.11
N ASP A 622 7.43 25.22 20.48
CA ASP A 622 6.90 25.37 21.84
C ASP A 622 5.87 24.26 22.15
N ALA A 623 6.36 23.14 22.68
CA ALA A 623 5.54 21.97 23.00
C ALA A 623 4.46 22.26 24.06
N ASN A 624 4.76 23.12 25.03
CA ASN A 624 3.86 23.39 26.15
C ASN A 624 2.64 24.18 25.68
N LEU A 625 2.87 25.21 24.85
CA LEU A 625 1.79 26.02 24.30
C LEU A 625 0.93 25.20 23.32
N MET A 626 1.54 24.38 22.46
CA MET A 626 0.78 23.51 21.56
C MET A 626 -0.07 22.48 22.33
N LEU A 627 0.48 21.87 23.39
CA LEU A 627 -0.27 20.94 24.23
C LEU A 627 -1.43 21.64 24.96
N ALA A 628 -1.23 22.87 25.43
CA ALA A 628 -2.29 23.67 26.03
C ALA A 628 -3.40 24.01 25.02
N LEU A 629 -3.04 24.36 23.78
CA LEU A 629 -4.00 24.59 22.70
C LEU A 629 -4.78 23.31 22.37
N TYR A 630 -4.11 22.16 22.34
CA TYR A 630 -4.75 20.86 22.12
C TYR A 630 -5.70 20.48 23.28
N ASN A 631 -5.26 20.58 24.54
CA ASN A 631 -6.07 20.25 25.72
C ASN A 631 -7.30 21.16 25.86
N ASN A 632 -7.20 22.43 25.44
CA ASN A 632 -8.32 23.36 25.40
C ASN A 632 -9.15 23.27 24.10
N SER A 633 -8.97 22.22 23.29
CA SER A 633 -9.75 21.93 22.08
C SER A 633 -9.68 22.96 20.94
N PHE A 634 -8.62 23.77 20.89
CA PHE A 634 -8.34 24.62 19.73
C PHE A 634 -7.96 23.80 18.50
N TYR A 635 -7.22 22.71 18.71
CA TYR A 635 -6.85 21.74 17.70
C TYR A 635 -7.39 20.37 18.04
N THR A 636 -7.80 19.64 17.01
CA THR A 636 -8.16 18.22 17.11
C THR A 636 -7.16 17.42 16.28
N ARG A 637 -6.71 16.28 16.81
CA ARG A 637 -5.82 15.37 16.08
C ARG A 637 -6.64 14.29 15.36
N LYS A 638 -6.27 13.98 14.13
CA LYS A 638 -6.75 12.81 13.39
C LYS A 638 -5.54 11.97 13.00
N GLU A 639 -5.63 10.67 13.23
CA GLU A 639 -4.59 9.72 12.86
C GLU A 639 -5.10 8.88 11.69
N SER A 640 -4.23 8.61 10.72
CA SER A 640 -4.48 7.76 9.56
C SER A 640 -3.27 6.86 9.30
N TYR A 641 -3.47 5.81 8.50
CA TYR A 641 -2.41 4.88 8.11
C TYR A 641 -2.21 4.93 6.61
N ASP A 642 -0.96 5.14 6.17
CA ASP A 642 -0.56 4.89 4.79
C ASP A 642 0.01 3.47 4.69
N TYR A 643 -0.71 2.61 3.97
CA TYR A 643 -0.35 1.22 3.75
C TYR A 643 0.54 1.00 2.53
N GLN A 644 0.79 2.05 1.73
CA GLN A 644 1.57 1.98 0.50
C GLN A 644 2.89 2.75 0.58
N ALA A 645 3.30 3.16 1.78
CA ALA A 645 4.55 3.88 1.99
C ALA A 645 5.78 2.97 1.80
N ALA A 646 6.89 3.57 1.37
CA ALA A 646 8.18 2.92 1.24
C ALA A 646 9.05 3.24 2.48
N CYS A 647 9.54 2.22 3.17
CA CYS A 647 10.46 2.40 4.29
C CYS A 647 11.81 1.75 4.00
N ALA A 648 12.86 2.39 4.51
CA ALA A 648 14.14 1.72 4.70
C ALA A 648 13.96 0.50 5.61
N PRO A 649 14.54 -0.67 5.26
CA PRO A 649 14.43 -1.87 6.07
C PRO A 649 15.02 -1.61 7.45
N GLN A 650 14.26 -1.92 8.50
CA GLN A 650 14.83 -1.90 9.85
C GLN A 650 15.95 -2.94 9.93
N PRO A 651 17.11 -2.61 10.51
CA PRO A 651 18.12 -3.62 10.78
C PRO A 651 17.46 -4.69 11.65
N PRO A 652 17.52 -5.98 11.27
CA PRO A 652 16.91 -7.03 12.07
C PRO A 652 17.50 -6.91 13.47
N GLY A 653 16.63 -6.71 14.47
CA GLY A 653 17.06 -6.64 15.86
C GLY A 653 17.94 -7.84 16.17
N ASN A 654 19.04 -7.63 16.90
CA ASN A 654 20.11 -8.59 17.18
C ASN A 654 19.61 -9.94 17.74
N LEU A 655 18.98 -10.75 16.90
CA LEU A 655 18.68 -12.15 17.11
C LEU A 655 19.81 -12.88 16.39
N GLY A 656 20.81 -13.26 17.19
CA GLY A 656 22.07 -13.81 16.73
C GLY A 656 21.87 -14.82 15.60
N ALA A 657 22.33 -14.45 14.41
CA ALA A 657 22.65 -15.42 13.39
C ALA A 657 23.72 -16.33 13.99
N ALA A 658 23.32 -17.52 14.43
CA ALA A 658 24.27 -18.57 14.76
C ALA A 658 25.17 -18.75 13.52
N PRO A 659 26.49 -18.56 13.63
CA PRO A 659 27.37 -18.75 12.49
C PRO A 659 27.16 -20.20 12.03
N ARG A 660 26.86 -20.39 10.75
CA ARG A 660 26.87 -21.72 10.13
C ARG A 660 28.26 -22.30 10.40
N GLY A 661 28.35 -23.24 11.33
CA GLY A 661 29.58 -23.95 11.63
C GLY A 661 29.99 -24.72 10.39
N VAL A 662 30.92 -24.16 9.63
CA VAL A 662 31.70 -24.93 8.66
C VAL A 662 32.45 -25.97 9.48
N PHE A 663 32.19 -27.25 9.21
CA PHE A 663 32.92 -28.35 9.82
C PHE A 663 34.40 -28.21 9.45
N VAL A 664 35.22 -27.75 10.40
CA VAL A 664 36.68 -27.72 10.24
C VAL A 664 37.17 -29.13 10.58
N PRO A 665 37.64 -29.93 9.61
CA PRO A 665 38.14 -31.27 9.88
C PRO A 665 39.31 -31.20 10.87
N THR A 666 39.34 -32.14 11.81
CA THR A 666 40.40 -32.23 12.80
C THR A 666 41.68 -32.78 12.17
N ILE A 667 42.84 -32.62 12.82
CA ILE A 667 44.14 -33.10 12.31
C ILE A 667 44.11 -34.64 12.06
N ALA A 668 43.24 -35.38 12.76
CA ALA A 668 42.99 -36.79 12.51
C ALA A 668 42.28 -37.08 11.17
N ASP A 669 41.41 -36.17 10.71
CA ASP A 669 40.73 -36.26 9.41
C ASP A 669 41.66 -35.88 8.24
N PHE A 670 42.62 -34.98 8.48
CA PHE A 670 43.61 -34.55 7.48
C PHE A 670 44.63 -35.64 7.13
N LEU A 671 44.95 -36.53 8.08
CA LEU A 671 45.94 -37.60 7.94
C LEU A 671 45.38 -38.89 7.33
N ASN A 672 44.09 -38.96 7.05
CA ASN A 672 43.46 -40.16 6.51
C ASN A 672 43.61 -40.20 4.98
N LEU A 673 44.75 -40.69 4.49
CA LEU A 673 45.08 -40.77 3.05
C LEU A 673 44.01 -41.52 2.22
N ALA A 674 43.25 -42.43 2.84
CA ALA A 674 42.15 -43.16 2.22
C ALA A 674 40.94 -42.25 1.91
N TRP A 675 40.72 -41.20 2.70
CA TRP A 675 39.64 -40.24 2.46
C TRP A 675 39.95 -39.34 1.28
N TRP A 676 41.17 -38.80 1.21
CA TRP A 676 41.62 -37.99 0.07
C TRP A 676 41.61 -38.75 -1.25
N THR A 677 42.02 -40.02 -1.28
CA THR A 677 41.98 -40.82 -2.51
C THR A 677 40.55 -41.17 -2.91
N SER A 678 39.66 -41.46 -1.95
CA SER A 678 38.25 -41.72 -2.24
C SER A 678 37.50 -40.46 -2.71
N ALA A 679 37.75 -39.31 -2.08
CA ALA A 679 37.14 -38.02 -2.43
C ALA A 679 37.68 -37.49 -3.77
N ALA A 680 38.99 -37.63 -4.02
CA ALA A 680 39.58 -37.26 -5.31
C ALA A 680 39.12 -38.19 -6.44
N ALA A 681 39.02 -39.49 -6.19
CA ALA A 681 38.47 -40.45 -7.16
C ALA A 681 36.98 -40.17 -7.44
N TRP A 682 36.20 -39.82 -6.42
CA TRP A 682 34.78 -39.47 -6.57
C TRP A 682 34.59 -38.14 -7.32
N SER A 683 35.44 -37.15 -7.04
CA SER A 683 35.47 -35.87 -7.76
C SER A 683 35.87 -36.05 -9.23
N LEU A 684 36.88 -36.87 -9.51
CA LEU A 684 37.31 -37.18 -10.88
C LEU A 684 36.24 -37.98 -11.64
N PHE A 685 35.57 -38.91 -10.96
CA PHE A 685 34.47 -39.67 -11.54
C PHE A 685 33.24 -38.79 -11.82
N GLN A 686 32.90 -37.87 -10.92
CA GLN A 686 31.88 -36.86 -11.16
C GLN A 686 32.25 -35.94 -12.33
N GLN A 687 33.50 -35.48 -12.42
CA GLN A 687 33.97 -34.67 -13.54
C GLN A 687 33.97 -35.44 -14.87
N LEU A 688 34.27 -36.74 -14.85
CA LEU A 688 34.19 -37.61 -16.02
C LEU A 688 32.74 -37.81 -16.50
N LEU A 689 31.81 -38.02 -15.57
CA LEU A 689 30.38 -38.15 -15.85
C LEU A 689 29.78 -36.83 -16.35
N TYR A 690 30.11 -35.70 -15.72
CA TYR A 690 29.67 -34.38 -16.17
C TYR A 690 30.26 -34.01 -17.54
N GLY A 691 31.54 -34.36 -17.80
CA GLY A 691 32.18 -34.13 -19.08
C GLY A 691 31.65 -35.00 -20.23
N LEU A 692 31.09 -36.18 -19.92
CA LEU A 692 30.41 -37.03 -20.89
C LEU A 692 29.00 -36.54 -21.24
N ILE A 693 28.35 -35.79 -20.34
CA ILE A 693 26.96 -35.32 -20.50
C ILE A 693 26.90 -33.90 -21.07
N TYR A 694 27.87 -33.03 -20.76
CA TYR A 694 27.90 -31.63 -21.19
C TYR A 694 29.18 -31.30 -21.98
N HIS A 695 29.07 -31.34 -23.31
CA HIS A 695 30.14 -30.95 -24.23
C HIS A 695 30.16 -29.43 -24.46
N SER A 696 30.41 -28.63 -23.42
CA SER A 696 30.67 -27.19 -23.57
C SER A 696 31.41 -26.62 -22.35
N TRP A 697 32.73 -26.78 -22.33
CA TRP A 697 33.61 -25.98 -21.48
C TRP A 697 33.77 -24.60 -22.16
N PHE A 698 33.53 -23.51 -21.42
CA PHE A 698 33.59 -22.08 -21.83
C PHE A 698 32.28 -21.38 -22.23
N GLN A 699 31.24 -21.51 -21.42
CA GLN A 699 30.31 -20.37 -21.24
C GLN A 699 29.83 -20.37 -19.79
N ALA A 700 30.49 -19.55 -18.96
CA ALA A 700 29.93 -19.15 -17.69
C ALA A 700 28.87 -18.10 -18.00
N ASP A 701 27.60 -18.49 -17.95
CA ASP A 701 26.57 -17.50 -17.68
C ASP A 701 26.93 -16.85 -16.34
N PRO A 702 26.96 -15.51 -16.24
CA PRO A 702 26.97 -14.89 -14.95
C PRO A 702 25.65 -15.29 -14.29
N ALA A 703 25.71 -16.25 -13.36
CA ALA A 703 24.76 -16.24 -12.27
C ALA A 703 24.91 -14.85 -11.65
N GLU A 704 23.94 -13.98 -11.93
CA GLU A 704 23.69 -12.78 -11.16
C GLU A 704 23.53 -13.21 -9.71
N ALA A 705 24.66 -13.32 -9.01
CA ALA A 705 24.71 -13.10 -7.60
C ALA A 705 24.11 -11.72 -7.42
N GLU A 706 22.94 -11.70 -6.79
CA GLU A 706 22.20 -10.51 -6.38
C GLU A 706 23.19 -9.39 -6.11
N GLY A 707 22.97 -8.27 -6.81
CA GLY A 707 23.75 -7.07 -6.65
C GLY A 707 23.91 -6.71 -5.16
N SER A 708 24.90 -5.86 -4.90
CA SER A 708 25.02 -5.12 -3.63
C SER A 708 23.65 -4.87 -3.00
N PRO A 709 23.49 -4.97 -1.66
CA PRO A 709 22.28 -4.54 -1.01
C PRO A 709 22.23 -3.01 -1.09
N GLU A 710 21.93 -2.47 -2.27
CA GLU A 710 21.13 -1.27 -2.35
C GLU A 710 19.93 -1.57 -1.46
N ALA A 711 19.76 -0.78 -0.41
CA ALA A 711 18.69 -0.94 0.54
C ALA A 711 17.38 -0.89 -0.24
N ARG A 712 16.88 -2.06 -0.67
CA ARG A 712 15.59 -2.17 -1.33
C ARG A 712 14.58 -1.70 -0.31
N GLU A 713 14.06 -0.50 -0.54
CA GLU A 713 12.96 0.03 0.24
C GLU A 713 11.87 -1.04 0.24
N SER A 714 11.40 -1.38 1.43
CA SER A 714 10.32 -2.36 1.58
C SER A 714 9.02 -1.61 1.82
N SER A 715 7.90 -2.12 1.28
CA SER A 715 6.59 -1.60 1.61
C SER A 715 6.34 -1.70 3.12
N CYS A 716 5.98 -0.60 3.75
CA CYS A 716 5.73 -0.52 5.18
C CYS A 716 4.42 0.23 5.46
N VAL A 717 3.96 0.14 6.71
CA VAL A 717 2.82 0.94 7.16
C VAL A 717 3.34 2.14 7.93
N MET A 718 2.97 3.33 7.46
CA MET A 718 3.31 4.59 8.13
C MET A 718 2.06 5.15 8.78
N LYS A 719 2.15 5.40 10.09
CA LYS A 719 1.12 6.14 10.83
C LYS A 719 1.37 7.62 10.65
N GLN A 720 0.33 8.30 10.19
CA GLN A 720 0.33 9.74 9.95
C GLN A 720 -0.60 10.40 10.94
N THR A 721 -0.18 11.58 11.42
CA THR A 721 -0.96 12.37 12.36
C THR A 721 -1.12 13.75 11.75
N GLN A 722 -2.34 14.25 11.70
CA GLN A 722 -2.65 15.60 11.27
C GLN A 722 -3.48 16.33 12.31
N TYR A 723 -3.36 17.64 12.33
CA TYR A 723 -4.15 18.53 13.17
C TYR A 723 -5.03 19.42 12.31
N TYR A 724 -6.20 19.76 12.84
CA TYR A 724 -7.11 20.72 12.25
C TYR A 724 -7.83 21.49 13.36
N PHE A 725 -8.46 22.60 13.02
CA PHE A 725 -9.18 23.42 13.99
C PHE A 725 -10.36 22.67 14.63
N GLY A 726 -10.38 22.68 15.97
CA GLY A 726 -11.50 22.17 16.77
C GLY A 726 -12.73 23.10 16.77
N PRO A 727 -13.78 22.74 17.52
CA PRO A 727 -15.07 23.43 17.50
C PRO A 727 -15.07 24.82 18.18
N VAL A 728 -14.00 25.18 18.90
CA VAL A 728 -13.92 26.43 19.67
C VAL A 728 -13.64 27.62 18.75
N ASN A 729 -14.64 28.47 18.55
CA ASN A 729 -14.53 29.69 17.74
C ASN A 729 -14.31 30.98 18.56
N ALA A 730 -14.27 30.88 19.90
CA ALA A 730 -14.14 32.03 20.78
C ALA A 730 -12.68 32.36 21.11
N SER A 731 -12.42 33.65 21.37
CA SER A 731 -11.18 34.08 22.01
C SER A 731 -11.07 33.48 23.41
N TYR A 732 -9.94 32.87 23.74
CA TYR A 732 -9.74 32.19 25.01
C TYR A 732 -8.54 32.75 25.75
N ASN A 733 -8.70 32.90 27.06
CA ASN A 733 -7.63 33.22 28.00
C ASN A 733 -7.44 32.02 28.90
N ALA A 734 -6.23 31.47 28.94
CA ALA A 734 -5.91 30.39 29.85
C ALA A 734 -4.51 30.54 30.46
N ILE A 735 -4.34 29.83 31.56
CA ILE A 735 -3.09 29.74 32.30
C ILE A 735 -2.55 28.32 32.11
N ILE A 736 -1.28 28.21 31.75
CA ILE A 736 -0.54 26.96 31.70
C ILE A 736 0.20 26.82 33.02
N ASP A 737 -0.24 25.90 33.86
CA ASP A 737 0.40 25.61 35.15
C ASP A 737 1.45 24.51 35.00
N CYS A 738 2.71 24.89 35.12
CA CYS A 738 3.88 23.99 35.12
C CYS A 738 4.42 23.76 36.54
N GLY A 739 3.53 23.54 37.51
CA GLY A 739 3.89 23.39 38.92
C GLY A 739 4.29 24.72 39.57
N ASN A 740 5.56 25.12 39.45
CA ASN A 740 6.09 26.33 40.11
C ASN A 740 5.98 27.61 39.27
N CYS A 741 5.56 27.50 38.01
CA CYS A 741 5.36 28.63 37.13
C CYS A 741 4.04 28.50 36.40
N SER A 742 3.37 29.63 36.27
CA SER A 742 2.19 29.82 35.46
C SER A 742 2.56 30.69 34.27
N ARG A 743 2.07 30.32 33.09
CA ARG A 743 2.22 31.14 31.87
C ARG A 743 0.83 31.49 31.36
N LEU A 744 0.52 32.78 31.27
CA LEU A 744 -0.73 33.21 30.66
C LEU A 744 -0.61 33.18 29.13
N PHE A 745 -1.64 32.70 28.45
CA PHE A 745 -1.78 32.85 27.01
C PHE A 745 -3.20 33.26 26.61
N HIS A 746 -3.25 34.03 25.53
CA HIS A 746 -4.44 34.46 24.82
C HIS A 746 -4.39 33.89 23.41
N ALA A 747 -5.47 33.27 22.96
CA ALA A 747 -5.57 32.74 21.61
C ALA A 747 -6.87 33.23 20.95
N GLN A 748 -6.77 33.76 19.73
CA GLN A 748 -7.89 34.26 18.95
C GLN A 748 -7.76 33.87 17.48
N ARG A 749 -8.82 33.24 16.94
CA ARG A 749 -8.93 32.93 15.50
C ARG A 749 -9.22 34.20 14.73
N LEU A 750 -8.49 34.40 13.63
CA LEU A 750 -8.70 35.52 12.73
C LEU A 750 -9.88 35.22 11.79
N THR A 751 -10.72 36.23 11.54
CA THR A 751 -11.90 36.07 10.67
C THR A 751 -11.49 36.01 9.20
N ASN A 752 -12.15 35.17 8.40
CA ASN A 752 -11.91 34.97 6.96
C ASN A 752 -10.49 34.47 6.59
N THR A 753 -9.79 33.83 7.52
CA THR A 753 -8.50 33.17 7.28
C THR A 753 -8.38 31.87 8.06
N ASN A 754 -7.39 31.04 7.74
CA ASN A 754 -7.03 29.84 8.50
C ASN A 754 -6.00 30.11 9.63
N LEU A 755 -5.87 31.37 10.08
CA LEU A 755 -4.84 31.75 11.05
C LEU A 755 -5.40 31.88 12.47
N LEU A 756 -4.60 31.41 13.43
CA LEU A 756 -4.77 31.57 14.85
C LEU A 756 -3.68 32.53 15.37
N PHE A 757 -4.10 33.64 15.96
CA PHE A 757 -3.22 34.56 16.66
C PHE A 757 -3.09 34.14 18.12
N VAL A 758 -1.87 33.93 18.58
CA VAL A 758 -1.58 33.51 19.96
C VAL A 758 -0.56 34.46 20.57
N VAL A 759 -0.90 34.99 21.75
CA VAL A 759 -0.02 35.79 22.59
C VAL A 759 0.20 35.03 23.88
N ALA A 760 1.45 34.83 24.26
CA ALA A 760 1.78 34.12 25.49
C ALA A 760 2.96 34.79 26.19
N GLU A 761 3.02 34.75 27.51
CA GLU A 761 4.19 35.21 28.25
C GLU A 761 5.41 34.35 27.90
N LYS A 762 6.62 34.90 27.87
CA LYS A 762 7.82 34.11 27.59
C LYS A 762 8.04 33.10 28.72
N PRO A 763 8.36 31.83 28.43
CA PRO A 763 8.58 30.84 29.48
C PRO A 763 9.84 31.21 30.30
N LEU A 764 9.63 31.58 31.56
CA LEU A 764 10.70 31.76 32.55
C LEU A 764 11.21 30.41 33.11
N CYS A 765 10.59 29.30 32.71
CA CYS A 765 10.78 27.99 33.29
C CYS A 765 11.46 27.01 32.33
N SER A 766 12.63 26.52 32.72
CA SER A 766 13.33 25.40 32.07
C SER A 766 12.76 24.02 32.45
N GLN A 767 11.82 23.94 33.41
CA GLN A 767 11.28 22.67 33.94
C GLN A 767 9.96 22.22 33.27
N CYS A 768 9.36 23.05 32.40
CA CYS A 768 8.22 22.63 31.58
C CYS A 768 8.71 21.81 30.37
N GLU A 769 9.14 20.56 30.57
CA GLU A 769 9.32 19.64 29.45
C GLU A 769 8.09 18.74 29.33
N ALA A 770 7.01 19.29 28.75
CA ALA A 770 5.89 18.45 28.33
C ALA A 770 6.30 17.57 27.14
N GLY A 771 5.69 16.39 27.02
CA GLY A 771 5.89 15.51 25.87
C GLY A 771 5.55 16.23 24.57
N ARG A 772 6.48 16.23 23.60
CA ARG A 772 6.29 16.85 22.30
C ARG A 772 5.20 16.09 21.53
N LEU A 773 4.21 16.83 21.02
CA LEU A 773 3.29 16.29 20.03
C LEU A 773 4.05 16.15 18.71
N LEU A 774 3.86 15.01 18.05
CA LEU A 774 4.51 14.72 16.78
C LEU A 774 3.46 14.84 15.66
N GLN A 775 3.83 15.55 14.60
CA GLN A 775 3.10 15.59 13.35
C GLN A 775 4.05 15.14 12.24
N LYS A 776 4.30 13.83 12.20
CA LYS A 776 5.17 13.22 11.19
C LYS A 776 4.71 11.81 10.89
N GLU A 777 5.15 11.30 9.75
CA GLU A 777 5.01 9.89 9.43
C GLU A 777 5.91 9.08 10.36
N THR A 778 5.31 8.09 11.02
CA THR A 778 6.01 7.22 11.95
C THR A 778 5.79 5.78 11.54
N HIS A 779 6.86 4.99 11.54
CA HIS A 779 6.74 3.56 11.30
C HIS A 779 5.79 2.95 12.34
N SER A 780 4.81 2.18 11.88
CA SER A 780 3.85 1.50 12.73
C SER A 780 3.59 0.11 12.17
N ASP A 781 3.40 -0.87 13.04
CA ASP A 781 2.97 -2.21 12.63
C ASP A 781 1.46 -2.26 12.26
N GLY A 782 0.82 -1.09 12.22
CA GLY A 782 -0.60 -0.91 11.92
C GLY A 782 -1.49 -1.03 13.17
N PRO A 783 -2.81 -0.99 12.99
CA PRO A 783 -3.75 -1.32 14.06
C PRO A 783 -3.63 -2.81 14.45
N GLU A 784 -3.87 -3.11 15.73
CA GLU A 784 -3.87 -4.47 16.27
C GLU A 784 -4.89 -5.36 15.54
N GLN A 785 -4.40 -6.24 14.66
CA GLN A 785 -5.26 -7.07 13.79
C GLN A 785 -6.18 -8.00 14.61
N CYS A 786 -5.72 -8.42 15.78
CA CYS A 786 -6.49 -9.29 16.68
C CYS A 786 -7.79 -8.64 17.19
N GLU A 787 -7.83 -7.31 17.30
CA GLU A 787 -9.04 -6.56 17.68
C GLU A 787 -9.94 -6.30 16.48
N LEU A 788 -9.36 -5.91 15.33
CA LEU A 788 -10.11 -5.64 14.10
C LEU A 788 -10.90 -6.86 13.62
N VAL A 789 -10.36 -8.06 13.77
CA VAL A 789 -11.03 -9.29 13.33
C VAL A 789 -12.24 -9.64 14.21
N GLN A 790 -12.33 -9.13 15.43
CA GLN A 790 -13.54 -9.32 16.26
C GLN A 790 -14.73 -8.53 15.70
N ARG A 791 -14.48 -7.43 15.00
CA ARG A 791 -15.48 -6.60 14.32
C ARG A 791 -15.05 -6.37 12.87
N PRO A 792 -15.11 -7.42 12.02
CA PRO A 792 -14.64 -7.30 10.65
C PRO A 792 -15.58 -6.38 9.87
N ARG A 793 -15.01 -5.63 8.91
CA ARG A 793 -15.78 -4.81 7.98
C ARG A 793 -16.77 -5.67 7.18
N TYR A 794 -17.93 -5.09 6.88
CA TYR A 794 -18.96 -5.76 6.07
C TYR A 794 -18.46 -6.01 4.65
N ARG A 795 -18.79 -7.18 4.11
CA ARG A 795 -18.45 -7.61 2.75
C ARG A 795 -19.40 -8.70 2.27
N ARG A 796 -19.40 -8.96 0.97
CA ARG A 796 -20.23 -9.97 0.34
C ARG A 796 -19.37 -10.94 -0.46
N GLY A 797 -19.39 -12.22 -0.06
CA GLY A 797 -18.71 -13.27 -0.81
C GLY A 797 -19.36 -13.55 -2.18
N PRO A 798 -18.67 -14.29 -3.05
CA PRO A 798 -19.19 -14.67 -4.35
C PRO A 798 -20.51 -15.45 -4.25
N HIS A 799 -21.40 -15.23 -5.20
CA HIS A 799 -22.75 -15.81 -5.22
C HIS A 799 -22.78 -17.32 -5.51
N ILE A 800 -21.80 -17.81 -6.26
CA ILE A 800 -21.76 -19.17 -6.78
C ILE A 800 -20.51 -19.85 -6.24
N CYS A 801 -20.69 -21.02 -5.66
CA CYS A 801 -19.63 -21.88 -5.17
C CYS A 801 -19.79 -23.26 -5.83
N PHE A 802 -18.68 -23.84 -6.28
CA PHE A 802 -18.63 -25.21 -6.79
C PHE A 802 -17.76 -26.05 -5.84
N ASP A 803 -18.40 -26.80 -4.94
CA ASP A 803 -17.72 -27.58 -3.89
C ASP A 803 -18.00 -29.08 -3.95
N TYR A 804 -19.21 -29.46 -4.36
CA TYR A 804 -19.68 -30.84 -4.34
C TYR A 804 -20.40 -31.23 -5.63
N ASN A 805 -20.03 -32.40 -6.17
CA ASN A 805 -20.79 -33.08 -7.20
C ASN A 805 -20.85 -34.58 -6.89
N ALA A 806 -22.02 -35.21 -7.06
CA ALA A 806 -22.21 -36.63 -6.77
C ALA A 806 -21.41 -37.54 -7.72
N THR A 807 -21.09 -37.07 -8.93
CA THR A 807 -20.31 -37.83 -9.93
C THR A 807 -18.80 -37.57 -9.86
N GLU A 808 -18.34 -36.86 -8.84
CA GLU A 808 -16.93 -36.58 -8.61
C GLU A 808 -16.13 -37.88 -8.45
N ASP A 809 -14.95 -37.93 -9.07
CA ASP A 809 -14.03 -39.04 -8.88
C ASP A 809 -13.18 -38.84 -7.62
N THR A 810 -13.40 -39.70 -6.64
CA THR A 810 -12.73 -39.66 -5.34
C THR A 810 -11.72 -40.79 -5.18
N SER A 811 -11.52 -41.64 -6.20
CA SER A 811 -10.57 -42.76 -6.09
C SER A 811 -9.10 -42.35 -6.28
N ASP A 812 -8.86 -41.18 -6.88
CA ASP A 812 -7.51 -40.66 -7.07
C ASP A 812 -7.09 -39.75 -5.90
N CYS A 813 -6.24 -40.28 -5.03
CA CYS A 813 -5.83 -39.68 -3.75
C CYS A 813 -4.30 -39.60 -3.54
N GLY A 814 -3.52 -39.63 -4.63
CA GLY A 814 -2.06 -39.48 -4.60
C GLY A 814 -1.37 -40.82 -4.38
N ARG A 815 -0.60 -41.29 -5.38
CA ARG A 815 0.27 -42.45 -5.23
C ARG A 815 1.66 -41.94 -4.86
N GLY A 816 2.08 -42.17 -3.62
CA GLY A 816 3.51 -42.13 -3.31
C GLY A 816 4.20 -43.06 -4.29
N ALA A 817 5.19 -42.57 -5.02
CA ALA A 817 5.92 -43.36 -5.99
C ALA A 817 6.82 -44.37 -5.25
N SER A 818 6.23 -45.40 -4.64
CA SER A 818 6.96 -46.65 -4.50
C SER A 818 7.05 -47.20 -5.92
N PHE A 819 8.14 -46.94 -6.63
CA PHE A 819 8.48 -47.77 -7.78
C PHE A 819 8.60 -49.19 -7.25
N PRO A 820 7.67 -50.12 -7.52
CA PRO A 820 7.99 -51.51 -7.27
C PRO A 820 9.14 -51.80 -8.24
N PRO A 821 10.35 -52.16 -7.78
CA PRO A 821 11.39 -52.54 -8.71
C PRO A 821 10.82 -53.70 -9.51
N SER A 822 10.74 -53.54 -10.84
CA SER A 822 10.12 -54.56 -11.65
C SER A 822 10.94 -55.83 -11.46
N LEU A 823 10.28 -56.90 -11.04
CA LEU A 823 10.92 -58.17 -10.72
C LEU A 823 11.74 -58.67 -11.92
N GLY A 824 11.28 -58.35 -13.14
CA GLY A 824 11.99 -58.60 -14.39
C GLY A 824 13.32 -57.84 -14.53
N VAL A 825 13.39 -56.57 -14.14
CA VAL A 825 14.64 -55.79 -14.20
C VAL A 825 15.63 -56.31 -13.16
N LEU A 826 15.19 -56.59 -11.93
CA LEU A 826 16.06 -57.18 -10.89
C LEU A 826 16.60 -58.55 -11.27
N VAL A 827 15.75 -59.42 -11.84
CA VAL A 827 16.17 -60.74 -12.33
C VAL A 827 17.12 -60.63 -13.52
N SER A 828 16.89 -59.68 -14.43
CA SER A 828 17.78 -59.45 -15.57
C SER A 828 19.15 -58.90 -15.15
N LEU A 829 19.20 -58.01 -14.16
CA LEU A 829 20.45 -57.50 -13.57
C LEU A 829 21.23 -58.60 -12.84
N GLN A 830 20.54 -59.49 -12.09
CA GLN A 830 21.18 -60.64 -11.47
C GLN A 830 21.72 -61.63 -12.50
N LEU A 831 21.00 -61.87 -13.61
CA LEU A 831 21.49 -62.72 -14.71
C LEU A 831 22.72 -62.12 -15.40
N LEU A 832 22.73 -60.81 -15.63
CA LEU A 832 23.87 -60.09 -16.21
C LEU A 832 25.11 -60.14 -15.30
N LEU A 833 24.93 -60.02 -13.98
CA LEU A 833 26.00 -60.17 -12.99
C LEU A 833 26.55 -61.61 -12.91
N LEU A 834 25.69 -62.61 -13.08
CA LEU A 834 26.10 -64.02 -13.14
C LEU A 834 26.86 -64.38 -14.42
N LEU A 835 26.56 -63.72 -15.54
CA LEU A 835 27.22 -63.93 -16.83
C LEU A 835 28.54 -63.13 -16.99
N GLY A 836 28.80 -62.15 -16.12
CA GLY A 836 29.97 -61.26 -16.18
C GLY A 836 31.19 -61.66 -15.34
N LEU A 837 31.18 -62.79 -14.64
CA LEU A 837 32.33 -63.25 -13.84
C LEU A 837 33.38 -63.97 -14.72
N PRO A 838 34.65 -63.51 -14.80
CA PRO A 838 35.71 -64.25 -15.46
C PRO A 838 36.12 -65.50 -14.64
N PRO A 839 36.66 -66.56 -15.28
CA PRO A 839 37.01 -67.79 -14.57
C PRO A 839 38.15 -67.57 -13.57
N ARG A 840 37.97 -68.09 -12.35
CA ARG A 840 38.98 -68.09 -11.27
C ARG A 840 40.29 -68.77 -11.70
N PRO A 841 41.47 -68.27 -11.27
CA PRO A 841 42.74 -68.98 -11.43
C PRO A 841 42.82 -70.18 -10.47
N GLN A 842 43.39 -71.29 -10.96
CA GLN A 842 43.65 -72.52 -10.21
C GLN A 842 44.64 -72.27 -9.06
N ALA A 843 44.32 -72.80 -7.87
CA ALA A 843 45.21 -72.82 -6.72
C ALA A 843 46.31 -73.89 -6.90
N GLN A 844 47.58 -73.47 -6.85
CA GLN A 844 48.71 -74.36 -6.64
C GLN A 844 48.71 -74.87 -5.19
N VAL A 845 48.64 -76.19 -5.03
CA VAL A 845 48.94 -76.87 -3.76
C VAL A 845 50.33 -77.48 -3.89
N HIS A 846 51.32 -76.90 -3.22
CA HIS A 846 52.61 -77.54 -2.98
C HIS A 846 52.45 -78.54 -1.83
N ALA A 847 52.62 -79.83 -2.13
CA ALA A 847 52.84 -80.89 -1.14
C ALA A 847 54.28 -81.40 -1.26
N HIS A 848 55.01 -81.35 -0.15
CA HIS A 848 56.30 -82.02 0.05
C HIS A 848 56.13 -83.54 0.06
N ALA A 849 56.99 -84.28 -0.67
CA ALA A 849 57.63 -85.53 -0.22
C ALA A 849 58.71 -86.05 -1.20
N SER A 850 59.97 -85.90 -0.80
CA SER A 850 61.04 -86.92 -0.76
C SER A 850 61.16 -88.01 -1.86
N ARG A 851 62.25 -87.99 -2.66
CA ARG A 851 63.38 -88.97 -2.68
C ARG A 851 64.19 -88.94 -4.00
N ARG A 852 65.53 -88.97 -3.84
CA ARG A 852 66.61 -89.68 -4.61
C ARG A 852 66.41 -89.83 -6.13
N VAL A 853 67.34 -89.45 -7.01
CA VAL A 853 68.81 -89.64 -7.06
C VAL A 853 69.44 -88.45 -7.77
#